data_AF-A0A9W7ELT2-F1
#
_entry.id   AF-A0A9W7ELT2-F1
#
_cell.length_a   1.000
_cell.length_b   1.000
_cell.length_c   1.000
_cell.angle_alpha   90.00
_cell.angle_beta   90.00
_cell.angle_gamma   90.00
#
_symmetry.space_group_name_H-M   'P 1'
#
loop_
_entity.id
_entity.type
_entity.pdbx_description
1 polymer ?
#
loop_
_entity_poly.entity_id
_entity_poly.type
_entity_poly.pdbx_seq_one_letter_code
_entity_poly.pdbx_strand_id
1 'polypeptide(L)'
;MFLLPLLSLLSFIPLLALLPLPTLEAAAVTISDELNAINELISTSSWTTLEQLTSMGIQYQSTVKREENICLQYYKAVAEYHLGKVKASIGDFRSATELCSGAANLGDIYGGLAESLLVDRQVRASIEEYKQAIRYSETVARKTMYEVKMEKAKSWIVDFELHRVQEPSASDFDLCSLNDFSEAQYTQLSYTSKKQISDNSNRANNNNYAAASPPSPSNPSSSSLSIGLISSDWRVHPISTLLRGMIQHLASKSGVELYIFSVNDIKSVPNVDDGWWLRNITGTVGPTNFLDLKGLDEAEMTKVIKHKGLDCLVDLNGKTLGNSLGLFKHRLAQVQVTYLGLPQTTGLEYMDYFVADVSALGVDWMSEYFAESLALLDSNYIINDYRNLQGHVPKRHPFRLHAPQGRVFFSVASNFMKISEQSVEVYANIMRRVEGSKIGFFEYKGVEEGRENLLREFERRGISRKRIVWIEQAPWISHTWSKTCVDVWLDSSGKNGHTTGLDSAWSGAPVISVDQGGGGMNIRAGMEWSEVGHGMKDWENLGVAVGSDSDLRMGLREKSQGRREEQGGPFDFKAGSDRFVNLLKAMVGAHGFHVLKSETKNGIPAEVEMEMEMEVGQPLAEGWNELVMHPSPSLSWKDKESDADTVIKLHIGGQHPSSGWTIVDVSPRAEVDLVTGMDDLSVFGDGSVDVIYASHVLEHGYHGVEPPCGGGGHSILATLTEWARVLKRGSGKLYVSVPDLSVLAKLFVDPRMSAQGKFKIMRIMYGGQTDAHDYHMVGFEHDILEAYFLEAGLCNFKAVEDFGFFQDTSIAVLDFDNFPKELGLKISLNVVAEVCDN
;
A
#
# COMPACT_ATOMS: atom_id res chain seq x y z
N MET A 1 -22.88 -58.90 52.34
CA MET A 1 -22.64 -58.99 53.79
C MET A 1 -21.13 -58.93 54.01
N PHE A 2 -20.68 -57.87 54.69
CA PHE A 2 -19.48 -57.73 55.53
C PHE A 2 -18.08 -58.00 54.91
N LEU A 3 -17.24 -56.99 54.67
CA LEU A 3 -16.44 -56.13 55.60
C LEU A 3 -15.00 -56.65 55.81
N LEU A 4 -14.04 -55.82 55.34
CA LEU A 4 -12.67 -55.50 55.85
C LEU A 4 -12.54 -55.50 57.40
N PRO A 5 -11.36 -55.27 58.07
CA PRO A 5 -10.07 -54.67 57.59
C PRO A 5 -8.74 -55.21 58.22
N LEU A 6 -7.55 -54.78 57.72
CA LEU A 6 -6.52 -53.94 58.41
C LEU A 6 -5.11 -53.99 57.74
N LEU A 7 -4.61 -52.79 57.33
CA LEU A 7 -3.22 -52.23 57.37
C LEU A 7 -2.04 -52.99 56.71
N SER A 8 -1.04 -52.41 56.00
CA SER A 8 -0.46 -51.05 55.96
C SER A 8 0.48 -50.82 54.74
N LEU A 9 0.78 -49.53 54.50
CA LEU A 9 1.47 -48.85 53.40
C LEU A 9 3.01 -49.05 53.20
N LEU A 10 3.44 -48.74 51.95
CA LEU A 10 4.65 -48.02 51.49
C LEU A 10 6.06 -48.68 51.51
N SER A 11 6.63 -48.81 50.31
CA SER A 11 8.07 -48.90 49.99
C SER A 11 8.25 -48.18 48.63
N PHE A 12 9.15 -47.20 48.42
CA PHE A 12 10.62 -47.26 48.45
C PHE A 12 11.25 -45.86 48.63
N ILE A 13 12.33 -45.77 49.41
CA ILE A 13 13.39 -44.73 49.38
C ILE A 13 14.73 -45.51 49.45
N PRO A 14 15.85 -45.01 48.87
CA PRO A 14 16.86 -44.41 49.76
C PRO A 14 17.65 -43.20 49.20
N LEU A 15 18.09 -42.40 50.17
CA LEU A 15 19.29 -41.54 50.23
C LEU A 15 19.36 -40.21 49.45
N LEU A 16 19.14 -39.12 50.18
CA LEU A 16 20.05 -37.96 50.20
C LEU A 16 19.79 -37.14 51.47
N ALA A 17 20.79 -37.12 52.36
CA ALA A 17 20.82 -36.25 53.54
C ALA A 17 22.15 -35.49 53.52
N LEU A 18 22.08 -34.25 54.05
CA LEU A 18 23.15 -33.29 54.36
C LEU A 18 23.36 -32.19 53.30
N LEU A 19 22.66 -31.06 53.47
CA LEU A 19 23.19 -29.68 53.47
C LEU A 19 22.13 -28.75 54.13
N PRO A 20 22.53 -27.68 54.83
CA PRO A 20 21.64 -26.91 55.72
C PRO A 20 20.70 -26.00 54.92
N LEU A 21 19.44 -25.93 55.37
CA LEU A 21 18.43 -24.98 54.88
C LEU A 21 18.92 -23.53 55.06
N PRO A 22 19.04 -22.72 54.00
CA PRO A 22 19.00 -21.28 54.14
C PRO A 22 17.55 -20.87 54.42
N THR A 23 17.43 -19.92 55.34
CA THR A 23 16.21 -19.33 55.88
C THR A 23 15.24 -18.82 54.80
N LEU A 24 13.95 -18.99 55.10
CA LEU A 24 12.74 -18.63 54.32
C LEU A 24 12.62 -17.16 53.83
N GLU A 25 13.62 -16.30 54.06
CA GLU A 25 13.68 -14.94 53.51
C GLU A 25 14.34 -14.87 52.13
N ALA A 26 15.08 -15.90 51.69
CA ALA A 26 15.72 -15.94 50.37
C ALA A 26 14.79 -16.40 49.22
N ALA A 27 13.61 -16.96 49.54
CA ALA A 27 12.65 -17.46 48.57
C ALA A 27 11.73 -16.36 47.97
N ALA A 28 11.72 -15.16 48.55
CA ALA A 28 10.95 -14.04 48.01
C ALA A 28 11.68 -13.30 46.86
N VAL A 29 12.97 -13.58 46.65
CA VAL A 29 13.82 -12.92 45.64
C VAL A 29 13.88 -13.72 44.32
N THR A 30 13.38 -14.96 44.27
CA THR A 30 13.61 -15.85 43.11
C THR A 30 12.50 -15.87 42.04
N ILE A 31 11.27 -15.45 42.35
CA ILE A 31 10.13 -15.51 41.39
C ILE A 31 9.96 -14.21 40.60
N SER A 32 10.37 -13.06 41.14
CA SER A 32 10.42 -11.78 40.41
C SER A 32 11.40 -11.86 39.24
N ASP A 33 12.55 -12.50 39.45
CA ASP A 33 13.56 -12.70 38.41
C ASP A 33 13.10 -13.73 37.37
N GLU A 34 12.34 -14.77 37.76
CA GLU A 34 11.70 -15.69 36.82
C GLU A 34 10.57 -15.05 36.02
N LEU A 35 9.76 -14.17 36.61
CA LEU A 35 8.71 -13.41 35.88
C LEU A 35 9.31 -12.33 34.97
N ASN A 36 10.39 -11.68 35.39
CA ASN A 36 11.17 -10.79 34.54
C ASN A 36 11.85 -11.56 33.41
N ALA A 37 12.40 -12.75 33.69
CA ALA A 37 12.93 -13.64 32.67
C ALA A 37 11.84 -14.15 31.72
N ILE A 38 10.63 -14.48 32.20
CA ILE A 38 9.49 -14.86 31.35
C ILE A 38 9.03 -13.67 30.49
N ASN A 39 8.99 -12.44 31.03
CA ASN A 39 8.72 -11.23 30.26
C ASN A 39 9.78 -10.98 29.19
N GLU A 40 11.06 -11.08 29.55
CA GLU A 40 12.19 -10.94 28.63
C GLU A 40 12.15 -12.05 27.56
N LEU A 41 11.85 -13.29 27.95
CA LEU A 41 11.73 -14.43 27.03
C LEU A 41 10.52 -14.35 26.10
N ILE A 42 9.37 -13.84 26.55
CA ILE A 42 8.20 -13.60 25.68
C ILE A 42 8.49 -12.45 24.73
N SER A 43 9.20 -11.41 25.18
CA SER A 43 9.67 -10.34 24.30
C SER A 43 10.61 -10.83 23.21
N THR A 44 11.31 -11.97 23.42
CA THR A 44 12.12 -12.64 22.40
C THR A 44 11.33 -13.50 21.42
N SER A 45 10.08 -13.86 21.73
CA SER A 45 9.26 -14.75 20.89
C SER A 45 9.96 -16.06 20.49
N SER A 46 10.91 -16.53 21.30
CA SER A 46 11.63 -17.78 21.05
C SER A 46 10.67 -18.96 21.12
N TRP A 47 10.54 -19.69 20.00
CA TRP A 47 9.61 -20.82 19.84
C TRP A 47 9.75 -21.86 20.95
N THR A 48 10.97 -22.18 21.37
CA THR A 48 11.24 -23.19 22.40
C THR A 48 10.89 -22.69 23.79
N THR A 49 11.03 -21.39 24.04
CA THR A 49 10.54 -20.80 25.28
C THR A 49 9.01 -20.82 25.33
N LEU A 50 8.34 -20.50 24.20
CA LEU A 50 6.90 -20.60 24.10
C LEU A 50 6.44 -22.05 24.31
N GLU A 51 7.09 -23.04 23.68
CA GLU A 51 6.78 -24.45 23.88
C GLU A 51 7.04 -24.93 25.31
N GLN A 52 8.16 -24.51 25.92
CA GLN A 52 8.47 -24.78 27.33
C GLN A 52 7.38 -24.22 28.23
N LEU A 53 6.96 -22.96 28.04
CA LEU A 53 5.86 -22.34 28.78
C LEU A 53 4.55 -23.11 28.60
N THR A 54 4.24 -23.60 27.40
CA THR A 54 3.03 -24.43 27.18
C THR A 54 3.13 -25.84 27.78
N SER A 55 4.35 -26.35 27.95
CA SER A 55 4.64 -27.69 28.48
C SER A 55 4.86 -27.70 30.00
N MET A 56 5.10 -26.55 30.60
CA MET A 56 5.07 -26.35 32.04
C MET A 56 3.65 -26.69 32.51
N GLY A 57 3.48 -27.89 33.04
CA GLY A 57 2.25 -28.26 33.71
C GLY A 57 2.07 -27.33 34.89
N ILE A 58 1.22 -26.31 34.75
CA ILE A 58 0.78 -25.46 35.85
C ILE A 58 -0.14 -26.33 36.71
N GLN A 59 0.44 -27.29 37.43
CA GLN A 59 -0.20 -27.83 38.62
C GLN A 59 -0.26 -26.66 39.58
N TYR A 60 -1.47 -26.21 39.91
CA TYR A 60 -1.69 -25.16 40.90
C TYR A 60 -0.98 -25.57 42.19
N GLN A 61 0.25 -25.08 42.37
CA GLN A 61 1.03 -25.45 43.53
C GLN A 61 0.48 -24.62 44.68
N SER A 62 -0.07 -25.28 45.69
CA SER A 62 -0.59 -24.63 46.90
C SER A 62 0.47 -23.79 47.64
N THR A 63 1.73 -23.89 47.22
CA THR A 63 2.90 -23.18 47.73
C THR A 63 3.25 -21.88 46.99
N VAL A 64 2.66 -21.60 45.83
CA VAL A 64 2.89 -20.38 45.01
C VAL A 64 1.78 -19.36 45.28
N LYS A 65 2.11 -18.05 45.33
CA LYS A 65 1.09 -17.02 45.60
C LYS A 65 0.05 -17.00 44.48
N ARG A 66 -1.21 -16.70 44.83
CA ARG A 66 -2.33 -16.64 43.86
C ARG A 66 -2.04 -15.73 42.66
N GLU A 67 -1.37 -14.61 42.90
CA GLU A 67 -0.97 -13.62 41.88
C GLU A 67 0.10 -14.14 40.91
N GLU A 68 1.04 -14.96 41.39
CA GLU A 68 2.09 -15.56 40.56
C GLU A 68 1.52 -16.65 39.63
N ASN A 69 0.59 -17.47 40.14
CA ASN A 69 -0.15 -18.45 39.33
C ASN A 69 -0.98 -17.78 38.21
N ILE A 70 -1.56 -16.61 38.50
CA ILE A 70 -2.29 -15.79 37.53
C ILE A 70 -1.38 -15.33 36.38
N CYS A 71 -0.21 -14.78 36.72
CA CYS A 71 0.74 -14.30 35.72
C CYS A 71 1.22 -15.45 34.83
N LEU A 72 1.56 -16.60 35.42
CA LEU A 72 2.00 -17.77 34.66
C LEU A 72 0.92 -18.29 33.70
N GLN A 73 -0.34 -18.32 34.14
CA GLN A 73 -1.48 -18.72 33.32
C GLN A 73 -1.70 -17.76 32.14
N TYR A 74 -1.60 -16.45 32.38
CA TYR A 74 -1.67 -15.42 31.33
C TYR A 74 -0.56 -15.61 30.29
N TYR A 75 0.68 -15.77 30.73
CA TYR A 75 1.83 -15.96 29.82
C TYR A 75 1.74 -17.26 29.02
N LYS A 76 1.25 -18.34 29.63
CA LYS A 76 0.95 -19.59 28.92
C LYS A 76 -0.09 -19.36 27.81
N ALA A 77 -1.17 -18.63 28.11
CA ALA A 77 -2.21 -18.31 27.13
C ALA A 77 -1.67 -17.49 25.95
N VAL A 78 -0.82 -16.49 26.23
CA VAL A 78 -0.12 -15.68 25.22
C VAL A 78 0.78 -16.57 24.34
N ALA A 79 1.55 -17.46 24.96
CA ALA A 79 2.40 -18.39 24.21
C ALA A 79 1.58 -19.32 23.31
N GLU A 80 0.49 -19.89 23.82
CA GLU A 80 -0.42 -20.72 23.03
C GLU A 80 -1.02 -19.96 21.85
N TYR A 81 -1.34 -18.67 22.01
CA TYR A 81 -1.82 -17.81 20.92
C TYR A 81 -0.77 -17.64 19.81
N HIS A 82 0.46 -17.27 20.17
CA HIS A 82 1.55 -17.07 19.20
C HIS A 82 1.95 -18.36 18.50
N LEU A 83 1.82 -19.51 19.17
CA LEU A 83 2.01 -20.85 18.60
C LEU A 83 0.83 -21.30 17.72
N GLY A 84 -0.24 -20.50 17.58
CA GLY A 84 -1.44 -20.86 16.82
C GLY A 84 -2.34 -21.90 17.50
N LYS A 85 -2.10 -22.25 18.78
CA LYS A 85 -2.93 -23.13 19.61
C LYS A 85 -4.15 -22.39 20.17
N VAL A 86 -4.91 -21.74 19.28
CA VAL A 86 -5.95 -20.75 19.62
C VAL A 86 -7.00 -21.29 20.61
N LYS A 87 -7.45 -22.53 20.47
CA LYS A 87 -8.44 -23.12 21.39
C LYS A 87 -7.90 -23.36 22.80
N ALA A 88 -6.64 -23.75 22.92
CA ALA A 88 -5.99 -23.88 24.22
C ALA A 88 -5.85 -22.50 24.87
N SER A 89 -5.38 -21.52 24.08
CA SER A 89 -5.22 -20.14 24.50
C SER A 89 -6.52 -19.53 25.05
N ILE A 90 -7.67 -19.75 24.39
CA ILE A 90 -8.99 -19.33 24.90
C ILE A 90 -9.30 -19.94 26.27
N GLY A 91 -9.05 -21.24 26.44
CA GLY A 91 -9.29 -21.93 27.71
C GLY A 91 -8.42 -21.40 28.84
N ASP A 92 -7.15 -21.14 28.54
CA ASP A 92 -6.20 -20.61 29.50
C ASP A 92 -6.45 -19.15 29.87
N PHE A 93 -6.83 -18.31 28.89
CA PHE A 93 -7.25 -16.94 29.16
C PHE A 93 -8.54 -16.89 30.00
N ARG A 94 -9.54 -17.74 29.71
CA ARG A 94 -10.75 -17.84 30.56
C ARG A 94 -10.40 -18.23 31.99
N SER A 95 -9.54 -19.23 32.15
CA SER A 95 -9.05 -19.65 33.47
C SER A 95 -8.33 -18.49 34.19
N ALA A 96 -7.51 -17.72 33.48
CA ALA A 96 -6.89 -16.52 34.03
C ALA A 96 -7.96 -15.51 34.50
N THR A 97 -8.98 -15.20 33.69
CA THR A 97 -10.04 -14.25 34.10
C THR A 97 -10.79 -14.67 35.38
N GLU A 98 -11.07 -15.97 35.56
CA GLU A 98 -11.74 -16.50 36.76
C GLU A 98 -10.87 -16.38 38.02
N LEU A 99 -9.56 -16.56 37.88
CA LEU A 99 -8.60 -16.44 38.98
C LEU A 99 -8.36 -14.98 39.39
N CYS A 100 -8.53 -14.04 38.47
CA CYS A 100 -8.07 -12.63 38.55
C CYS A 100 -9.10 -11.61 39.02
N SER A 101 -9.96 -11.91 40.00
CA SER A 101 -10.83 -10.90 40.60
C SER A 101 -10.01 -9.84 41.40
N GLY A 102 -9.31 -8.93 40.73
CA GLY A 102 -8.49 -7.85 41.30
C GLY A 102 -7.03 -7.74 40.83
N ALA A 103 -6.59 -8.45 39.79
CA ALA A 103 -5.20 -8.36 39.30
C ALA A 103 -4.93 -7.09 38.47
N ALA A 104 -3.71 -6.52 38.56
CA ALA A 104 -3.32 -5.28 37.89
C ALA A 104 -3.26 -5.36 36.35
N ASN A 105 -3.20 -6.57 35.77
CA ASN A 105 -3.11 -6.81 34.33
C ASN A 105 -4.42 -7.31 33.70
N LEU A 106 -5.55 -7.14 34.38
CA LEU A 106 -6.84 -7.70 33.96
C LEU A 106 -7.28 -7.20 32.56
N GLY A 107 -6.94 -5.95 32.21
CA GLY A 107 -7.16 -5.41 30.86
C GLY A 107 -6.45 -6.22 29.76
N ASP A 108 -5.19 -6.59 29.99
CA ASP A 108 -4.39 -7.37 29.03
C ASP A 108 -4.86 -8.82 28.91
N ILE A 109 -5.33 -9.42 30.01
CA ILE A 109 -5.92 -10.77 30.02
C ILE A 109 -7.19 -10.80 29.15
N TYR A 110 -8.12 -9.86 29.38
CA TYR A 110 -9.33 -9.75 28.55
C TYR A 110 -9.00 -9.41 27.10
N GLY A 111 -7.98 -8.59 26.86
CA GLY A 111 -7.49 -8.28 25.53
C GLY A 111 -7.00 -9.51 24.77
N GLY A 112 -6.14 -10.32 25.40
CA GLY A 112 -5.65 -11.58 24.82
C GLY A 112 -6.76 -12.62 24.60
N LEU A 113 -7.73 -12.70 25.52
CA LEU A 113 -8.93 -13.53 25.33
C LEU A 113 -9.73 -13.07 24.11
N ALA A 114 -9.97 -11.76 23.99
CA ALA A 114 -10.72 -11.18 22.89
C ALA A 114 -10.06 -11.45 21.54
N GLU A 115 -8.72 -11.31 21.45
CA GLU A 115 -7.96 -11.64 20.23
C GLU A 115 -8.07 -13.13 19.86
N SER A 116 -7.93 -14.01 20.85
CA SER A 116 -8.02 -15.46 20.63
C SER A 116 -9.42 -15.87 20.17
N LEU A 117 -10.46 -15.31 20.78
CA LEU A 117 -11.86 -15.51 20.37
C LEU A 117 -12.12 -14.99 18.95
N LEU A 118 -11.53 -13.85 18.56
CA LEU A 118 -11.67 -13.31 17.21
C LEU A 118 -11.06 -14.23 16.17
N VAL A 119 -9.85 -14.75 16.43
CA VAL A 119 -9.17 -15.71 15.53
C VAL A 119 -9.96 -17.01 15.39
N ASP A 120 -10.60 -17.50 16.47
CA ASP A 120 -11.51 -18.65 16.45
C ASP A 120 -12.90 -18.33 15.87
N ARG A 121 -13.12 -17.09 15.39
CA ARG A 121 -14.38 -16.57 14.81
C ARG A 121 -15.56 -16.49 15.78
N GLN A 122 -15.31 -16.45 17.08
CA GLN A 122 -16.32 -16.15 18.09
C GLN A 122 -16.48 -14.63 18.23
N VAL A 123 -16.88 -13.95 17.15
CA VAL A 123 -16.78 -12.48 17.02
C VAL A 123 -17.58 -11.74 18.10
N ARG A 124 -18.82 -12.15 18.35
CA ARG A 124 -19.66 -11.50 19.38
C ARG A 124 -19.03 -11.59 20.77
N ALA A 125 -18.52 -12.77 21.13
CA ALA A 125 -17.84 -12.95 22.40
C ALA A 125 -16.57 -12.09 22.47
N SER A 126 -15.76 -12.07 21.41
CA SER A 126 -14.58 -11.21 21.30
C SER A 126 -14.91 -9.73 21.55
N ILE A 127 -15.98 -9.20 20.96
CA ILE A 127 -16.42 -7.81 21.18
C ILE A 127 -16.76 -7.56 22.65
N GLU A 128 -17.46 -8.47 23.33
CA GLU A 128 -17.80 -8.31 24.75
C GLU A 128 -16.54 -8.37 25.65
N GLU A 129 -15.57 -9.22 25.31
CA GLU A 129 -14.29 -9.28 26.04
C GLU A 129 -13.43 -8.03 25.80
N TYR A 130 -13.42 -7.46 24.58
CA TYR A 130 -12.77 -6.16 24.36
C TYR A 130 -13.40 -5.05 25.21
N LYS A 131 -14.72 -5.04 25.41
CA LYS A 131 -15.35 -4.08 26.34
C LYS A 131 -14.86 -4.26 27.77
N GLN A 132 -14.61 -5.49 28.21
CA GLN A 132 -13.98 -5.73 29.51
C GLN A 132 -12.53 -5.23 29.51
N ALA A 133 -11.75 -5.52 28.45
CA ALA A 133 -10.38 -5.05 28.32
C ALA A 133 -10.28 -3.52 28.44
N ILE A 134 -11.17 -2.78 27.76
CA ILE A 134 -11.28 -1.32 27.85
C ILE A 134 -11.64 -0.88 29.27
N ARG A 135 -12.62 -1.54 29.90
CA ARG A 135 -13.09 -1.22 31.25
C ARG A 135 -11.97 -1.37 32.30
N TYR A 136 -11.16 -2.42 32.19
CA TYR A 136 -10.12 -2.76 33.16
C TYR A 136 -8.73 -2.22 32.80
N SER A 137 -8.55 -1.61 31.63
CA SER A 137 -7.30 -0.95 31.26
C SER A 137 -7.07 0.30 32.13
N GLU A 138 -5.86 0.44 32.66
CA GLU A 138 -5.51 1.56 33.55
C GLU A 138 -5.06 2.81 32.78
N THR A 139 -4.46 2.63 31.60
CA THR A 139 -3.92 3.72 30.78
C THR A 139 -4.84 4.09 29.62
N VAL A 140 -4.79 5.36 29.19
CA VAL A 140 -5.53 5.84 28.01
C VAL A 140 -5.05 5.09 26.76
N ALA A 141 -3.73 4.94 26.57
CA ALA A 141 -3.17 4.23 25.42
C ALA A 141 -3.69 2.77 25.30
N ARG A 142 -3.78 2.02 26.41
CA ARG A 142 -4.33 0.65 26.39
C ARG A 142 -5.82 0.63 26.03
N LYS A 143 -6.60 1.58 26.56
CA LYS A 143 -8.02 1.73 26.20
C LYS A 143 -8.18 2.00 24.72
N THR A 144 -7.46 2.98 24.18
CA THR A 144 -7.49 3.33 22.76
C THR A 144 -7.10 2.14 21.89
N MET A 145 -6.06 1.40 22.25
CA MET A 145 -5.65 0.19 21.53
C MET A 145 -6.78 -0.84 21.47
N TYR A 146 -7.44 -1.13 22.59
CA TYR A 146 -8.54 -2.10 22.62
C TYR A 146 -9.81 -1.58 21.95
N GLU A 147 -10.08 -0.28 21.96
CA GLU A 147 -11.14 0.32 21.16
C GLU A 147 -10.90 0.11 19.66
N VAL A 148 -9.67 0.37 19.20
CA VAL A 148 -9.29 0.13 17.79
C VAL A 148 -9.48 -1.34 17.40
N LYS A 149 -8.97 -2.28 18.22
CA LYS A 149 -9.13 -3.73 17.96
C LYS A 149 -10.58 -4.19 18.03
N MET A 150 -11.39 -3.62 18.94
CA MET A 150 -12.82 -3.90 19.03
C MET A 150 -13.56 -3.47 17.76
N GLU A 151 -13.27 -2.27 17.23
CA GLU A 151 -13.87 -1.82 15.96
C GLU A 151 -13.50 -2.73 14.79
N LYS A 152 -12.26 -3.23 14.74
CA LYS A 152 -11.88 -4.27 13.79
C LYS A 152 -12.67 -5.56 14.00
N ALA A 153 -12.96 -5.98 15.24
CA ALA A 153 -13.82 -7.14 15.47
C ALA A 153 -15.26 -6.91 14.99
N LYS A 154 -15.83 -5.71 15.19
CA LYS A 154 -17.17 -5.35 14.73
C LYS A 154 -17.32 -5.44 13.21
N SER A 155 -16.28 -5.06 12.46
CA SER A 155 -16.31 -5.13 11.00
C SER A 155 -16.46 -6.56 10.46
N TRP A 156 -16.08 -7.59 11.23
CA TRP A 156 -16.26 -8.99 10.83
C TRP A 156 -17.74 -9.41 10.77
N ILE A 157 -18.60 -8.68 11.47
CA ILE A 157 -20.05 -8.88 11.46
C ILE A 157 -20.80 -7.66 10.92
N VAL A 158 -20.17 -6.78 10.14
CA VAL A 158 -20.85 -5.63 9.49
C VAL A 158 -21.62 -4.78 10.53
N ASP A 159 -21.07 -4.61 11.72
CA ASP A 159 -21.63 -3.72 12.74
C ASP A 159 -21.01 -2.32 12.57
N PHE A 160 -21.82 -1.42 12.04
CA PHE A 160 -21.46 -0.05 11.69
C PHE A 160 -21.89 1.00 12.74
N GLU A 161 -22.57 0.61 13.81
CA GLU A 161 -23.27 1.56 14.71
C GLU A 161 -22.33 2.49 15.52
N LEU A 162 -21.00 2.33 15.44
CA LEU A 162 -20.01 3.06 16.26
C LEU A 162 -18.95 3.82 15.43
N HIS A 163 -19.22 4.13 14.17
CA HIS A 163 -18.29 4.71 13.18
C HIS A 163 -17.66 6.10 13.44
N ARG A 164 -17.73 6.67 14.65
CA ARG A 164 -17.01 7.90 15.00
C ARG A 164 -16.02 7.63 16.13
N VAL A 165 -14.90 7.01 15.78
CA VAL A 165 -13.70 7.19 16.59
C VAL A 165 -13.24 8.61 16.32
N GLN A 166 -13.29 9.49 17.33
CA GLN A 166 -12.57 10.77 17.24
C GLN A 166 -11.11 10.44 16.92
N GLU A 167 -10.47 11.15 15.97
CA GLU A 167 -9.05 10.95 15.69
C GLU A 167 -8.27 10.92 17.03
N PRO A 168 -7.70 9.77 17.41
CA PRO A 168 -6.93 9.68 18.64
C PRO A 168 -5.75 10.64 18.56
N SER A 169 -5.33 11.17 19.70
CA SER A 169 -4.18 12.08 19.72
C SER A 169 -2.92 11.31 19.32
N ALA A 170 -1.95 12.00 18.72
CA ALA A 170 -0.69 11.43 18.23
C ALA A 170 0.07 10.58 19.28
N SER A 171 -0.12 10.84 20.59
CA SER A 171 0.47 10.09 21.71
C SER A 171 -0.24 8.78 22.07
N ASP A 172 -1.45 8.54 21.58
CA ASP A 172 -2.24 7.36 21.95
C ASP A 172 -1.89 6.10 21.12
N PHE A 173 -1.04 6.26 20.09
CA PHE A 173 -0.80 5.23 19.07
C PHE A 173 0.41 4.33 19.29
N ASP A 174 1.19 4.53 20.36
CA ASP A 174 2.43 3.77 20.62
C ASP A 174 2.21 2.24 20.74
N LEU A 175 0.97 1.81 21.00
CA LEU A 175 0.60 0.39 21.18
C LEU A 175 -0.17 -0.21 19.99
N CYS A 176 -0.42 0.55 18.93
CA CYS A 176 -1.19 0.10 17.78
C CYS A 176 -0.30 -0.11 16.56
N SER A 177 -0.62 -1.14 15.76
CA SER A 177 -0.14 -1.27 14.39
C SER A 177 -1.24 -0.86 13.42
N LEU A 178 -0.89 -0.46 12.20
CA LEU A 178 -1.89 -0.14 11.17
C LEU A 178 -2.75 -1.34 10.77
N ASN A 179 -2.30 -2.56 11.03
CA ASN A 179 -3.07 -3.77 10.82
C ASN A 179 -4.15 -3.97 11.90
N ASP A 180 -4.10 -3.27 13.03
CA ASP A 180 -5.12 -3.35 14.09
C ASP A 180 -6.39 -2.57 13.77
N PHE A 181 -6.31 -1.61 12.84
CA PHE A 181 -7.44 -0.78 12.46
C PHE A 181 -8.41 -1.54 11.54
N SER A 182 -9.70 -1.30 11.74
CA SER A 182 -10.71 -1.65 10.75
C SER A 182 -10.51 -0.83 9.46
N GLU A 183 -11.12 -1.27 8.37
CA GLU A 183 -11.08 -0.54 7.10
C GLU A 183 -11.59 0.91 7.26
N ALA A 184 -12.74 1.10 7.89
CA ALA A 184 -13.34 2.42 8.07
C ALA A 184 -12.42 3.38 8.84
N GLN A 185 -11.76 2.88 9.89
CA GLN A 185 -10.79 3.67 10.64
C GLN A 185 -9.55 3.98 9.78
N TYR A 186 -9.02 2.99 9.07
CA TYR A 186 -7.84 3.18 8.22
C TYR A 186 -8.06 4.26 7.16
N THR A 187 -9.25 4.30 6.55
CA THR A 187 -9.60 5.33 5.55
C THR A 187 -9.76 6.73 6.16
N GLN A 188 -10.11 6.84 7.43
CA GLN A 188 -10.25 8.12 8.13
C GLN A 188 -8.90 8.68 8.62
N LEU A 189 -7.89 7.83 8.83
CA LEU A 189 -6.58 8.29 9.28
C LEU A 189 -5.89 9.16 8.22
N SER A 190 -5.43 10.34 8.63
CA SER A 190 -4.54 11.18 7.83
C SER A 190 -3.25 10.44 7.44
N TYR A 191 -2.59 10.90 6.38
CA TYR A 191 -1.27 10.40 5.99
C TYR A 191 -0.25 10.50 7.14
N THR A 192 -0.21 11.64 7.84
CA THR A 192 0.68 11.88 8.98
C THR A 192 0.43 10.88 10.12
N SER A 193 -0.84 10.61 10.44
CA SER A 193 -1.20 9.64 11.47
C SER A 193 -0.74 8.23 11.10
N LYS A 194 -0.93 7.82 9.84
CA LYS A 194 -0.45 6.52 9.34
C LYS A 194 1.07 6.40 9.48
N LYS A 195 1.81 7.43 9.05
CA LYS A 195 3.27 7.47 9.18
C LYS A 195 3.72 7.36 10.63
N GLN A 196 3.12 8.13 11.53
CA GLN A 196 3.48 8.11 12.94
C GLN A 196 3.19 6.76 13.63
N ILE A 197 2.04 6.13 13.32
CA ILE A 197 1.73 4.78 13.83
C ILE A 197 2.78 3.77 13.34
N SER A 198 3.19 3.89 12.07
CA SER A 198 4.27 3.07 11.51
C SER A 198 5.58 3.31 12.27
N ASP A 199 6.06 4.55 12.36
CA ASP A 199 7.31 4.92 13.01
C ASP A 199 7.37 4.50 14.49
N ASN A 200 6.26 4.64 15.22
CA ASN A 200 6.19 4.25 16.63
C ASN A 200 6.20 2.72 16.79
N SER A 201 5.48 1.99 15.94
CA SER A 201 5.59 0.53 15.86
C SER A 201 7.03 0.08 15.60
N ASN A 202 7.76 0.84 14.78
CA ASN A 202 9.15 0.56 14.40
C ASN A 202 10.09 0.77 15.60
N ARG A 203 9.96 1.90 16.31
CA ARG A 203 10.75 2.20 17.53
C ARG A 203 10.52 1.17 18.64
N ALA A 204 9.26 0.77 18.87
CA ALA A 204 8.94 -0.25 19.86
C ALA A 204 9.59 -1.61 19.54
N ASN A 205 9.68 -1.97 18.25
CA ASN A 205 10.32 -3.21 17.81
C ASN A 205 11.85 -3.15 17.81
N ASN A 206 12.44 -2.01 17.44
CA ASN A 206 13.90 -1.83 17.35
C ASN A 206 14.57 -1.68 18.73
N ASN A 207 13.89 -1.06 19.71
CA ASN A 207 14.43 -0.86 21.07
C ASN A 207 14.73 -2.17 21.82
N ASN A 208 14.25 -3.31 21.31
CA ASN A 208 14.48 -4.60 21.96
C ASN A 208 15.73 -5.34 21.46
N TYR A 209 16.38 -4.93 20.35
CA TYR A 209 17.50 -5.71 19.77
C TYR A 209 18.55 -4.90 19.02
N ALA A 210 19.84 -5.16 19.30
CA ALA A 210 20.94 -4.75 18.43
C ALA A 210 21.09 -5.75 17.26
N ALA A 211 20.99 -5.26 16.02
CA ALA A 211 21.14 -6.10 14.83
C ALA A 211 22.58 -6.60 14.64
N ALA A 212 22.73 -7.85 14.22
CA ALA A 212 24.03 -8.38 13.80
C ALA A 212 24.51 -7.70 12.50
N SER A 213 25.82 -7.76 12.22
CA SER A 213 26.34 -7.36 10.91
C SER A 213 25.95 -8.38 9.84
N PRO A 214 25.70 -7.96 8.59
CA PRO A 214 25.41 -8.87 7.50
C PRO A 214 26.57 -9.86 7.29
N PRO A 215 26.29 -11.12 6.92
CA PRO A 215 27.32 -12.08 6.58
C PRO A 215 28.15 -11.58 5.39
N SER A 216 29.45 -11.88 5.38
CA SER A 216 30.35 -11.49 4.28
C SER A 216 29.84 -12.01 2.94
N PRO A 217 29.99 -11.23 1.85
CA PRO A 217 29.54 -11.65 0.54
C PRO A 217 30.19 -12.98 0.13
N SER A 218 29.37 -13.90 -0.37
CA SER A 218 29.83 -15.06 -1.11
C SER A 218 30.63 -14.57 -2.34
N ASN A 219 31.60 -15.36 -2.80
CA ASN A 219 32.55 -14.94 -3.82
C ASN A 219 31.82 -14.40 -5.07
N PRO A 220 32.06 -13.14 -5.53
CA PRO A 220 31.33 -12.51 -6.64
C PRO A 220 31.44 -13.23 -8.00
N SER A 221 32.26 -14.29 -8.07
CA SER A 221 32.47 -15.14 -9.23
C SER A 221 31.42 -16.25 -9.40
N SER A 222 30.48 -16.38 -8.46
CA SER A 222 29.34 -17.29 -8.59
C SER A 222 28.35 -16.79 -9.64
N SER A 223 28.18 -17.54 -10.74
CA SER A 223 27.08 -17.30 -11.70
C SER A 223 25.70 -17.74 -11.18
N SER A 224 25.64 -18.27 -9.95
CA SER A 224 24.45 -18.81 -9.31
C SER A 224 23.99 -17.92 -8.15
N LEU A 225 22.67 -17.74 -8.01
CA LEU A 225 22.03 -17.01 -6.90
C LEU A 225 21.37 -18.00 -5.93
N SER A 226 21.75 -17.98 -4.66
CA SER A 226 21.14 -18.78 -3.59
C SER A 226 20.03 -18.00 -2.88
N ILE A 227 18.80 -18.48 -2.96
CA ILE A 227 17.59 -17.82 -2.47
C ILE A 227 16.88 -18.69 -1.43
N GLY A 228 16.53 -18.11 -0.28
CA GLY A 228 15.61 -18.70 0.69
C GLY A 228 14.24 -18.04 0.66
N LEU A 229 13.16 -18.83 0.68
CA LEU A 229 11.80 -18.35 0.96
C LEU A 229 11.34 -18.87 2.32
N ILE A 230 11.03 -18.00 3.27
CA ILE A 230 10.57 -18.38 4.62
C ILE A 230 9.11 -18.01 4.82
N SER A 231 8.30 -18.98 5.25
CA SER A 231 6.89 -18.75 5.55
C SER A 231 6.29 -19.76 6.53
N SER A 232 5.29 -19.32 7.30
CA SER A 232 4.39 -20.21 8.05
C SER A 232 3.24 -20.78 7.20
N ASP A 233 3.05 -20.29 5.98
CA ASP A 233 1.83 -20.52 5.20
C ASP A 233 1.99 -21.46 4.00
N TRP A 234 2.87 -22.46 4.12
CA TRP A 234 3.05 -23.56 3.16
C TRP A 234 1.92 -24.61 3.22
N ARG A 235 0.68 -24.17 3.01
CA ARG A 235 -0.58 -24.91 3.19
C ARG A 235 -1.68 -24.38 2.27
N VAL A 236 -2.95 -24.74 2.47
CA VAL A 236 -4.08 -24.08 1.76
C VAL A 236 -4.20 -22.61 2.21
N HIS A 237 -3.38 -21.75 1.63
CA HIS A 237 -3.25 -20.32 1.96
C HIS A 237 -2.87 -19.51 0.70
N PRO A 238 -3.28 -18.23 0.59
CA PRO A 238 -2.88 -17.33 -0.49
C PRO A 238 -1.42 -17.43 -0.92
N ILE A 239 -0.46 -17.36 0.01
CA ILE A 239 0.99 -17.46 -0.29
C ILE A 239 1.32 -18.70 -1.11
N SER A 240 0.92 -19.89 -0.65
CA SER A 240 1.17 -21.14 -1.36
C SER A 240 0.47 -21.20 -2.72
N THR A 241 -0.79 -20.74 -2.78
CA THR A 241 -1.55 -20.76 -4.03
C THR A 241 -1.00 -19.83 -5.10
N LEU A 242 -0.46 -18.68 -4.70
CA LEU A 242 0.14 -17.71 -5.60
C LEU A 242 1.52 -18.17 -6.06
N LEU A 243 2.39 -18.57 -5.12
CA LEU A 243 3.80 -18.78 -5.40
C LEU A 243 4.17 -20.17 -5.91
N ARG A 244 3.23 -21.12 -6.01
CA ARG A 244 3.53 -22.48 -6.48
C ARG A 244 4.27 -22.50 -7.82
N GLY A 245 3.79 -21.71 -8.78
CA GLY A 245 4.38 -21.60 -10.11
C GLY A 245 5.78 -21.00 -10.07
N MET A 246 5.96 -19.96 -9.25
CA MET A 246 7.27 -19.35 -9.02
C MET A 246 8.25 -20.37 -8.44
N ILE A 247 7.88 -21.12 -7.40
CA ILE A 247 8.72 -22.16 -6.81
C ILE A 247 9.13 -23.20 -7.87
N GLN A 248 8.19 -23.66 -8.68
CA GLN A 248 8.46 -24.60 -9.76
C GLN A 248 9.44 -24.04 -10.80
N HIS A 249 9.23 -22.79 -11.22
CA HIS A 249 10.09 -22.13 -12.21
C HIS A 249 11.50 -21.95 -11.68
N LEU A 250 11.63 -21.40 -10.47
CA LEU A 250 12.91 -21.12 -9.83
C LEU A 250 13.70 -22.39 -9.52
N ALA A 251 13.06 -23.45 -9.02
CA ALA A 251 13.72 -24.73 -8.75
C ALA A 251 14.32 -25.38 -10.01
N SER A 252 13.75 -25.09 -11.19
CA SER A 252 14.24 -25.60 -12.48
C SER A 252 15.23 -24.67 -13.20
N LYS A 253 15.43 -23.45 -12.69
CA LYS A 253 16.18 -22.41 -13.37
C LYS A 253 17.68 -22.59 -13.13
N SER A 254 18.44 -22.71 -14.22
CA SER A 254 19.90 -22.78 -14.15
C SER A 254 20.48 -21.51 -13.50
N GLY A 255 21.42 -21.68 -12.57
CA GLY A 255 22.02 -20.58 -11.82
C GLY A 255 21.12 -20.00 -10.74
N VAL A 256 20.11 -20.74 -10.29
CA VAL A 256 19.34 -20.44 -9.08
C VAL A 256 19.35 -21.67 -8.18
N GLU A 257 19.72 -21.47 -6.93
CA GLU A 257 19.63 -22.47 -5.87
C GLU A 257 18.54 -22.04 -4.89
N LEU A 258 17.42 -22.78 -4.85
CA LEU A 258 16.24 -22.40 -4.09
C LEU A 258 16.07 -23.25 -2.82
N TYR A 259 15.90 -22.57 -1.70
CA TYR A 259 15.58 -23.14 -0.39
C TYR A 259 14.21 -22.68 0.08
N ILE A 260 13.45 -23.59 0.70
CA ILE A 260 12.15 -23.31 1.32
C ILE A 260 12.26 -23.58 2.81
N PHE A 261 11.90 -22.61 3.64
CA PHE A 261 11.88 -22.73 5.09
C PHE A 261 10.44 -22.66 5.60
N SER A 262 10.00 -23.69 6.31
CA SER A 262 8.69 -23.74 6.96
C SER A 262 8.83 -23.53 8.47
N VAL A 263 8.06 -22.60 9.03
CA VAL A 263 8.12 -22.22 10.46
C VAL A 263 6.84 -22.55 11.25
N ASN A 264 5.93 -23.37 10.71
CA ASN A 264 4.60 -23.60 11.30
C ASN A 264 4.43 -24.99 11.96
N ASP A 265 3.64 -25.07 13.04
CA ASP A 265 3.12 -26.34 13.60
C ASP A 265 1.85 -26.79 12.85
N ILE A 266 2.08 -27.37 11.68
CA ILE A 266 1.05 -27.82 10.71
C ILE A 266 0.15 -28.95 11.24
N LYS A 267 0.38 -29.48 12.46
CA LYS A 267 -0.47 -30.56 13.05
C LYS A 267 -1.65 -30.03 13.86
N SER A 268 -1.75 -28.72 14.11
CA SER A 268 -2.74 -28.13 15.03
C SER A 268 -4.07 -27.73 14.39
N VAL A 269 -4.25 -27.86 13.07
CA VAL A 269 -5.54 -27.64 12.39
C VAL A 269 -6.18 -28.97 12.01
N PRO A 270 -7.22 -29.44 12.71
CA PRO A 270 -7.92 -30.66 12.35
C PRO A 270 -8.59 -30.51 10.97
N ASN A 271 -8.48 -31.54 10.12
CA ASN A 271 -9.18 -31.70 8.83
C ASN A 271 -8.72 -30.83 7.63
N VAL A 272 -7.45 -30.42 7.56
CA VAL A 272 -6.90 -29.79 6.34
C VAL A 272 -5.95 -30.76 5.63
N ASP A 273 -6.13 -30.97 4.32
CA ASP A 273 -5.27 -31.79 3.46
C ASP A 273 -3.95 -31.06 3.12
N ASP A 274 -3.27 -30.54 4.14
CA ASP A 274 -2.02 -29.77 4.02
C ASP A 274 -0.83 -30.65 3.60
N GLY A 275 -0.96 -31.96 3.75
CA GLY A 275 0.04 -32.92 3.30
C GLY A 275 0.30 -32.85 1.79
N TRP A 276 -0.67 -32.43 0.97
CA TRP A 276 -0.43 -32.24 -0.46
C TRP A 276 0.53 -31.10 -0.74
N TRP A 277 0.35 -29.92 -0.11
CA TRP A 277 1.20 -28.75 -0.34
C TRP A 277 2.64 -29.01 0.05
N LEU A 278 2.85 -29.60 1.23
CA LEU A 278 4.17 -29.99 1.70
C LEU A 278 4.81 -30.99 0.72
N ARG A 279 4.14 -32.10 0.40
CA ARG A 279 4.67 -33.11 -0.54
C ARG A 279 4.98 -32.50 -1.91
N ASN A 280 4.14 -31.59 -2.41
CA ASN A 280 4.30 -30.99 -3.72
C ASN A 280 5.48 -30.01 -3.75
N ILE A 281 5.59 -29.12 -2.77
CA ILE A 281 6.71 -28.18 -2.65
C ILE A 281 8.01 -28.94 -2.40
N THR A 282 8.05 -29.88 -1.44
CA THR A 282 9.21 -30.74 -1.19
C THR A 282 9.60 -31.55 -2.42
N GLY A 283 8.63 -32.08 -3.18
CA GLY A 283 8.89 -32.79 -4.43
C GLY A 283 9.44 -31.89 -5.55
N THR A 284 9.13 -30.60 -5.50
CA THR A 284 9.57 -29.60 -6.48
C THR A 284 11.00 -29.12 -6.22
N VAL A 285 11.32 -28.79 -4.96
CA VAL A 285 12.67 -28.28 -4.60
C VAL A 285 13.64 -29.39 -4.17
N GLY A 286 13.13 -30.57 -3.85
CA GLY A 286 13.87 -31.69 -3.31
C GLY A 286 13.90 -31.71 -1.77
N PRO A 287 14.05 -32.90 -1.14
CA PRO A 287 13.98 -33.05 0.31
C PRO A 287 15.13 -32.39 1.08
N THR A 288 16.25 -32.06 0.42
CA THR A 288 17.40 -31.38 1.03
C THR A 288 17.24 -29.86 1.05
N ASN A 289 16.32 -29.33 0.24
CA ASN A 289 16.13 -27.91 0.01
C ASN A 289 14.81 -27.40 0.60
N PHE A 290 13.90 -28.30 0.98
CA PHE A 290 12.79 -28.00 1.86
C PHE A 290 13.20 -28.27 3.31
N LEU A 291 13.29 -27.24 4.13
CA LEU A 291 13.67 -27.31 5.53
C LEU A 291 12.48 -26.97 6.43
N ASP A 292 11.99 -27.99 7.12
CA ASP A 292 11.02 -27.80 8.20
C ASP A 292 11.77 -27.39 9.47
N LEU A 293 11.56 -26.15 9.90
CA LEU A 293 12.20 -25.55 11.08
C LEU A 293 11.35 -25.72 12.34
N LYS A 294 10.24 -26.45 12.25
CA LYS A 294 9.34 -26.67 13.37
C LYS A 294 10.04 -27.30 14.58
N GLY A 295 9.73 -26.76 15.76
CA GLY A 295 10.20 -27.28 17.05
C GLY A 295 11.68 -27.02 17.33
N LEU A 296 12.36 -26.30 16.43
CA LEU A 296 13.71 -25.79 16.67
C LEU A 296 13.63 -24.48 17.44
N ASP A 297 14.64 -24.22 18.27
CA ASP A 297 14.80 -22.93 18.92
C ASP A 297 15.32 -21.84 17.97
N GLU A 298 15.24 -20.58 18.38
CA GLU A 298 15.73 -19.45 17.58
C GLU A 298 17.20 -19.60 17.19
N ALA A 299 18.06 -20.14 18.06
CA ALA A 299 19.48 -20.32 17.79
C ALA A 299 19.74 -21.46 16.80
N GLU A 300 19.01 -22.55 16.91
CA GLU A 300 19.01 -23.70 16.01
C GLU A 300 18.50 -23.32 14.62
N MET A 301 17.36 -22.63 14.54
CA MET A 301 16.83 -22.08 13.29
C MET A 301 17.85 -21.15 12.63
N THR A 302 18.40 -20.20 13.40
CA THR A 302 19.44 -19.28 12.92
C THR A 302 20.65 -20.03 12.35
N LYS A 303 21.12 -21.06 13.06
CA LYS A 303 22.25 -21.89 12.62
C LYS A 303 21.94 -22.65 11.34
N VAL A 304 20.75 -23.27 11.24
CA VAL A 304 20.32 -24.02 10.06
C VAL A 304 20.24 -23.11 8.83
N ILE A 305 19.62 -21.94 8.97
CA ILE A 305 19.45 -20.99 7.85
C ILE A 305 20.83 -20.44 7.42
N LYS A 306 21.66 -19.97 8.37
CA LYS A 306 23.00 -19.45 8.05
C LYS A 306 23.91 -20.49 7.40
N HIS A 307 23.79 -21.75 7.78
CA HIS A 307 24.58 -22.83 7.18
C HIS A 307 24.32 -23.01 5.67
N LYS A 308 23.18 -22.52 5.15
CA LYS A 308 22.89 -22.55 3.72
C LYS A 308 23.64 -21.47 2.91
N GLY A 309 24.22 -20.46 3.56
CA GLY A 309 25.00 -19.43 2.88
C GLY A 309 24.20 -18.68 1.81
N LEU A 310 22.99 -18.24 2.16
CA LEU A 310 22.06 -17.61 1.23
C LEU A 310 22.55 -16.21 0.80
N ASP A 311 22.43 -15.90 -0.49
CA ASP A 311 22.62 -14.54 -0.99
C ASP A 311 21.41 -13.68 -0.63
N CYS A 312 20.21 -14.23 -0.77
CA CYS A 312 18.97 -13.55 -0.41
C CYS A 312 18.04 -14.44 0.42
N LEU A 313 17.44 -13.88 1.48
CA LEU A 313 16.34 -14.51 2.23
C LEU A 313 15.10 -13.62 2.16
N VAL A 314 13.99 -14.21 1.70
CA VAL A 314 12.71 -13.53 1.48
C VAL A 314 11.69 -13.97 2.52
N ASP A 315 11.28 -13.04 3.39
CA ASP A 315 10.10 -13.15 4.25
C ASP A 315 8.81 -13.05 3.43
N LEU A 316 7.92 -14.02 3.61
CA LEU A 316 6.62 -14.09 2.93
C LEU A 316 5.42 -13.90 3.88
N ASN A 317 5.66 -13.59 5.16
CA ASN A 317 4.60 -13.38 6.14
C ASN A 317 4.32 -11.89 6.41
N GLY A 318 5.35 -11.05 6.52
CA GLY A 318 5.22 -9.73 7.13
C GLY A 318 4.70 -9.82 8.57
N LYS A 319 4.03 -8.78 9.08
CA LYS A 319 3.45 -8.75 10.44
C LYS A 319 2.16 -9.58 10.61
N THR A 320 2.06 -10.74 9.95
CA THR A 320 0.93 -11.67 10.07
C THR A 320 1.15 -12.70 11.19
N LEU A 321 0.10 -13.43 11.59
CA LEU A 321 0.20 -14.45 12.64
C LEU A 321 1.17 -15.57 12.23
N GLY A 322 2.07 -15.96 13.13
CA GLY A 322 3.07 -17.00 12.89
C GLY A 322 4.27 -16.54 12.05
N ASN A 323 4.48 -15.22 11.89
CA ASN A 323 5.66 -14.70 11.19
C ASN A 323 6.97 -15.03 11.91
N SER A 324 8.07 -14.98 11.16
CA SER A 324 9.43 -15.21 11.66
C SER A 324 10.33 -13.98 11.58
N LEU A 325 9.74 -12.76 11.61
CA LEU A 325 10.48 -11.50 11.46
C LEU A 325 11.55 -11.31 12.54
N GLY A 326 11.35 -11.88 13.74
CA GLY A 326 12.34 -11.85 14.83
C GLY A 326 13.65 -12.55 14.50
N LEU A 327 13.67 -13.51 13.57
CA LEU A 327 14.91 -14.22 13.18
C LEU A 327 15.83 -13.34 12.33
N PHE A 328 15.28 -12.37 11.59
CA PHE A 328 16.02 -11.54 10.64
C PHE A 328 17.01 -10.57 11.31
N LYS A 329 16.85 -10.30 12.62
CA LYS A 329 17.83 -9.52 13.42
C LYS A 329 19.23 -10.16 13.43
N HIS A 330 19.30 -11.48 13.20
CA HIS A 330 20.54 -12.24 13.14
C HIS A 330 21.29 -12.11 11.81
N ARG A 331 20.74 -11.39 10.83
CA ARG A 331 21.26 -11.28 9.46
C ARG A 331 21.53 -12.67 8.85
N LEU A 332 20.45 -13.33 8.47
CA LEU A 332 20.42 -14.73 8.03
C LEU A 332 20.93 -14.92 6.59
N ALA A 333 20.96 -13.85 5.79
CA ALA A 333 21.45 -13.79 4.42
C ALA A 333 22.15 -12.45 4.17
N GLN A 334 22.87 -12.32 3.04
CA GLN A 334 23.52 -11.05 2.67
C GLN A 334 22.50 -9.94 2.44
N VAL A 335 21.40 -10.26 1.77
CA VAL A 335 20.26 -9.37 1.54
C VAL A 335 19.00 -10.00 2.12
N GLN A 336 18.27 -9.23 2.92
CA GLN A 336 17.00 -9.63 3.52
C GLN A 336 15.85 -8.84 2.90
N VAL A 337 14.85 -9.56 2.43
CA VAL A 337 13.73 -8.99 1.67
C VAL A 337 12.42 -9.39 2.31
N THR A 338 11.44 -8.49 2.36
CA THR A 338 10.04 -8.85 2.65
C THR A 338 9.19 -8.69 1.39
N TYR A 339 8.29 -9.63 1.17
CA TYR A 339 7.49 -9.70 -0.05
C TYR A 339 6.13 -10.35 0.21
N LEU A 340 5.07 -9.77 -0.36
CA LEU A 340 3.72 -10.33 -0.54
C LEU A 340 2.85 -10.53 0.74
N GLY A 341 3.41 -11.02 1.85
CA GLY A 341 2.66 -11.47 3.04
C GLY A 341 1.75 -10.42 3.66
N LEU A 342 2.28 -9.22 3.87
CA LEU A 342 1.52 -8.05 4.28
C LEU A 342 1.95 -6.86 3.41
N PRO A 343 1.02 -6.16 2.75
CA PRO A 343 1.32 -5.01 1.88
C PRO A 343 1.61 -3.74 2.70
N GLN A 344 2.47 -3.85 3.71
CA GLN A 344 2.85 -2.80 4.66
C GLN A 344 4.29 -3.04 5.12
N THR A 345 5.01 -1.96 5.46
CA THR A 345 6.37 -2.05 6.02
C THR A 345 6.43 -2.97 7.24
N THR A 346 7.51 -3.75 7.34
CA THR A 346 7.88 -4.45 8.57
C THR A 346 8.37 -3.48 9.62
N GLY A 347 8.93 -2.35 9.21
CA GLY A 347 9.41 -1.35 10.15
C GLY A 347 10.72 -1.70 10.83
N LEU A 348 11.41 -2.72 10.35
CA LEU A 348 12.59 -3.29 10.98
C LEU A 348 13.83 -2.79 10.25
N GLU A 349 14.76 -2.16 10.97
CA GLU A 349 16.01 -1.63 10.40
C GLU A 349 16.92 -2.72 9.80
N TYR A 350 16.70 -3.97 10.19
CA TYR A 350 17.43 -5.12 9.68
C TYR A 350 16.77 -5.79 8.47
N MET A 351 15.65 -5.27 7.95
CA MET A 351 15.07 -5.70 6.67
C MET A 351 15.54 -4.75 5.57
N ASP A 352 16.25 -5.24 4.56
CA ASP A 352 16.93 -4.37 3.59
C ASP A 352 15.95 -3.84 2.52
N TYR A 353 15.09 -4.71 1.97
CA TYR A 353 14.18 -4.35 0.89
C TYR A 353 12.73 -4.80 1.10
N PHE A 354 11.81 -4.00 0.58
CA PHE A 354 10.40 -4.36 0.41
C PHE A 354 10.09 -4.43 -1.10
N VAL A 355 9.59 -5.57 -1.58
CA VAL A 355 9.25 -5.75 -3.00
C VAL A 355 7.81 -5.32 -3.29
N ALA A 356 7.65 -4.42 -4.25
CA ALA A 356 6.36 -3.84 -4.67
C ALA A 356 6.35 -3.56 -6.18
N ASP A 357 5.32 -2.84 -6.66
CA ASP A 357 5.25 -2.26 -7.99
C ASP A 357 4.69 -0.83 -7.93
N VAL A 358 4.85 -0.10 -9.04
CA VAL A 358 4.45 1.32 -9.14
C VAL A 358 2.95 1.51 -9.02
N SER A 359 2.15 0.59 -9.56
CA SER A 359 0.68 0.65 -9.54
C SER A 359 0.15 0.53 -8.11
N ALA A 360 0.69 -0.44 -7.37
CA ALA A 360 0.31 -0.74 -6.00
C ALA A 360 0.80 0.32 -5.01
N LEU A 361 1.97 0.93 -5.19
CA LEU A 361 2.45 1.96 -4.25
C LEU A 361 1.73 3.30 -4.43
N GLY A 362 1.51 3.74 -5.68
CA GLY A 362 1.15 5.12 -5.97
C GLY A 362 2.33 6.08 -5.78
N VAL A 363 2.34 7.17 -6.55
CA VAL A 363 3.48 8.10 -6.63
C VAL A 363 3.77 8.83 -5.32
N ASP A 364 2.73 9.10 -4.51
CA ASP A 364 2.86 9.86 -3.27
C ASP A 364 3.49 9.08 -2.10
N TRP A 365 3.63 7.76 -2.22
CA TRP A 365 4.04 6.86 -1.12
C TRP A 365 5.47 6.30 -1.25
N MET A 366 6.20 6.68 -2.30
CA MET A 366 7.41 5.99 -2.76
C MET A 366 8.71 6.23 -1.96
N SER A 367 8.71 6.86 -0.78
CA SER A 367 9.97 6.92 0.03
C SER A 367 9.82 7.21 1.52
N GLU A 368 8.68 7.69 2.01
CA GLU A 368 8.59 8.19 3.39
C GLU A 368 7.93 7.25 4.41
N TYR A 369 7.35 6.14 3.94
CA TYR A 369 6.51 5.28 4.78
C TYR A 369 7.12 3.90 5.06
N PHE A 370 8.07 3.45 4.24
CA PHE A 370 8.75 2.17 4.40
C PHE A 370 10.10 2.36 5.08
N ALA A 371 10.36 1.53 6.10
CA ALA A 371 11.69 1.46 6.71
C ALA A 371 12.70 0.75 5.78
N GLU A 372 12.20 -0.17 4.96
CA GLU A 372 12.97 -0.87 3.94
C GLU A 372 13.17 -0.01 2.69
N SER A 373 14.24 -0.29 1.94
CA SER A 373 14.37 0.25 0.59
C SER A 373 13.32 -0.38 -0.33
N LEU A 374 12.58 0.43 -1.07
CA LEU A 374 11.60 -0.07 -2.03
C LEU A 374 12.31 -0.66 -3.25
N ALA A 375 11.92 -1.88 -3.60
CA ALA A 375 12.38 -2.57 -4.79
C ALA A 375 11.19 -2.84 -5.71
N LEU A 376 11.16 -2.14 -6.85
CA LEU A 376 10.00 -2.08 -7.71
C LEU A 376 10.12 -3.05 -8.89
N LEU A 377 9.10 -3.88 -9.06
CA LEU A 377 8.85 -4.59 -10.30
C LEU A 377 8.20 -3.62 -11.31
N ASP A 378 8.54 -3.77 -12.58
CA ASP A 378 7.97 -3.02 -13.72
C ASP A 378 6.57 -3.51 -14.13
N SER A 379 5.97 -4.39 -13.31
CA SER A 379 4.69 -5.08 -13.50
C SER A 379 4.14 -5.48 -12.14
N ASN A 380 2.91 -6.00 -12.09
CA ASN A 380 2.26 -6.50 -10.90
C ASN A 380 3.19 -7.26 -9.95
N TYR A 381 3.28 -6.79 -8.71
CA TYR A 381 4.08 -7.41 -7.68
C TYR A 381 3.53 -8.77 -7.26
N ILE A 382 2.25 -9.08 -7.48
CA ILE A 382 1.64 -10.36 -7.10
C ILE A 382 1.86 -11.43 -8.19
N ILE A 383 2.98 -12.12 -8.10
CA ILE A 383 3.25 -13.32 -8.91
C ILE A 383 2.26 -14.42 -8.50
N ASN A 384 1.64 -15.09 -9.46
CA ASN A 384 0.55 -16.03 -9.21
C ASN A 384 0.54 -17.24 -10.16
N ASP A 385 0.08 -18.40 -9.71
CA ASP A 385 0.07 -19.66 -10.49
C ASP A 385 -1.29 -19.98 -11.14
N TYR A 386 -2.15 -18.98 -11.36
CA TYR A 386 -3.52 -19.20 -11.85
C TYR A 386 -3.57 -19.95 -13.18
N ARG A 387 -2.64 -19.66 -14.11
CA ARG A 387 -2.60 -20.35 -15.41
C ARG A 387 -2.43 -21.86 -15.28
N ASN A 388 -1.63 -22.33 -14.33
CA ASN A 388 -1.44 -23.76 -14.11
C ASN A 388 -2.53 -24.36 -13.22
N LEU A 389 -2.84 -23.72 -12.09
CA LEU A 389 -3.81 -24.22 -11.10
C LEU A 389 -5.25 -24.18 -11.62
N GLN A 390 -5.57 -23.13 -12.37
CA GLN A 390 -6.92 -22.79 -12.82
C GLN A 390 -7.02 -22.77 -14.35
N GLY A 391 -6.09 -23.42 -15.06
CA GLY A 391 -6.10 -23.52 -16.53
C GLY A 391 -7.30 -24.30 -17.11
N HIS A 392 -8.10 -24.95 -16.25
CA HIS A 392 -9.38 -25.54 -16.62
C HIS A 392 -10.51 -24.49 -16.75
N VAL A 393 -10.37 -23.34 -16.10
CA VAL A 393 -11.37 -22.25 -16.11
C VAL A 393 -11.52 -21.64 -17.52
N PRO A 394 -10.44 -21.32 -18.28
CA PRO A 394 -10.57 -20.85 -19.66
C PRO A 394 -11.27 -21.83 -20.61
N LYS A 395 -11.17 -23.14 -20.37
CA LYS A 395 -11.64 -24.20 -21.29
C LYS A 395 -13.10 -24.60 -21.10
N ARG A 396 -13.73 -24.14 -20.03
CA ARG A 396 -15.10 -24.52 -19.68
C ARG A 396 -15.95 -23.25 -19.73
N HIS A 397 -17.04 -23.27 -20.49
CA HIS A 397 -17.93 -22.12 -20.59
C HIS A 397 -18.55 -21.79 -19.22
N PRO A 398 -18.66 -20.50 -18.87
CA PRO A 398 -19.18 -20.10 -17.56
C PRO A 398 -20.60 -20.64 -17.39
N PHE A 399 -20.76 -21.57 -16.46
CA PHE A 399 -22.09 -21.92 -15.97
C PHE A 399 -22.57 -20.75 -15.12
N ARG A 400 -23.71 -20.15 -15.50
CA ARG A 400 -24.53 -19.28 -14.62
C ARG A 400 -25.24 -20.12 -13.56
N LEU A 401 -24.53 -21.00 -12.87
CA LEU A 401 -25.05 -21.67 -11.69
C LEU A 401 -25.38 -20.55 -10.68
N HIS A 402 -26.66 -20.37 -10.39
CA HIS A 402 -27.21 -19.39 -9.45
C HIS A 402 -27.29 -17.92 -9.90
N ALA A 403 -26.82 -17.55 -11.09
CA ALA A 403 -27.04 -16.18 -11.59
C ALA A 403 -28.50 -16.02 -12.05
N PRO A 404 -29.20 -14.96 -11.65
CA PRO A 404 -30.58 -14.71 -12.10
C PRO A 404 -30.63 -14.51 -13.63
N GLN A 405 -31.53 -15.24 -14.31
CA GLN A 405 -31.71 -15.10 -15.75
C GLN A 405 -32.16 -13.68 -16.12
N GLY A 406 -31.55 -13.13 -17.19
CA GLY A 406 -31.91 -11.82 -17.76
C GLY A 406 -31.61 -10.61 -16.88
N ARG A 407 -30.77 -10.75 -15.85
CA ARG A 407 -30.40 -9.67 -14.91
C ARG A 407 -28.90 -9.64 -14.71
N VAL A 408 -28.34 -8.44 -14.57
CA VAL A 408 -26.93 -8.25 -14.23
C VAL A 408 -26.68 -8.72 -12.80
N PHE A 409 -25.68 -9.56 -12.63
CA PHE A 409 -25.25 -10.07 -11.34
C PHE A 409 -23.90 -9.46 -10.94
N PHE A 410 -23.96 -8.50 -10.03
CA PHE A 410 -22.79 -7.99 -9.33
C PHE A 410 -22.33 -8.96 -8.25
N SER A 411 -21.06 -8.94 -7.87
CA SER A 411 -20.61 -9.64 -6.67
C SER A 411 -19.41 -8.95 -6.05
N VAL A 412 -19.27 -9.08 -4.73
CA VAL A 412 -18.11 -8.64 -3.96
C VAL A 412 -17.32 -9.88 -3.54
N ALA A 413 -16.03 -9.95 -3.89
CA ALA A 413 -15.18 -11.11 -3.59
C ALA A 413 -14.52 -11.03 -2.20
N SER A 414 -14.62 -9.89 -1.54
CA SER A 414 -14.02 -9.61 -0.23
C SER A 414 -14.86 -10.17 0.92
N ASN A 415 -14.20 -10.47 2.04
CA ASN A 415 -14.86 -10.84 3.30
C ASN A 415 -15.45 -9.60 4.00
N PHE A 416 -16.36 -9.82 4.95
CA PHE A 416 -17.09 -8.71 5.62
C PHE A 416 -16.18 -7.67 6.27
N MET A 417 -15.05 -8.08 6.84
CA MET A 417 -14.10 -7.15 7.49
C MET A 417 -13.45 -6.13 6.53
N LYS A 418 -13.61 -6.31 5.21
CA LYS A 418 -13.15 -5.38 4.17
C LYS A 418 -14.29 -4.54 3.58
N ILE A 419 -15.52 -4.70 4.07
CA ILE A 419 -16.70 -3.99 3.56
C ILE A 419 -17.07 -2.91 4.56
N SER A 420 -16.88 -1.65 4.17
CA SER A 420 -17.27 -0.46 4.94
C SER A 420 -18.69 -0.01 4.63
N GLU A 421 -19.22 0.84 5.51
CA GLU A 421 -20.48 1.55 5.26
C GLU A 421 -20.47 2.31 3.92
N GLN A 422 -19.34 2.95 3.59
CA GLN A 422 -19.16 3.69 2.33
C GLN A 422 -19.23 2.77 1.11
N SER A 423 -18.58 1.60 1.17
CA SER A 423 -18.70 0.57 0.14
C SER A 423 -20.16 0.13 -0.04
N VAL A 424 -20.88 -0.13 1.06
CA VAL A 424 -22.31 -0.53 1.01
C VAL A 424 -23.19 0.56 0.41
N GLU A 425 -22.91 1.84 0.67
CA GLU A 425 -23.61 2.97 0.05
C GLU A 425 -23.43 2.97 -1.47
N VAL A 426 -22.20 2.82 -1.96
CA VAL A 426 -21.91 2.73 -3.40
C VAL A 426 -22.63 1.53 -4.02
N TYR A 427 -22.56 0.36 -3.40
CA TYR A 427 -23.25 -0.83 -3.90
C TYR A 427 -24.77 -0.61 -3.97
N ALA A 428 -25.38 0.01 -2.96
CA ALA A 428 -26.80 0.32 -2.94
C ALA A 428 -27.18 1.34 -4.03
N ASN A 429 -26.35 2.38 -4.25
CA ASN A 429 -26.55 3.35 -5.32
C ASN A 429 -26.51 2.70 -6.72
N ILE A 430 -25.52 1.83 -6.98
CA ILE A 430 -25.43 1.05 -8.22
C ILE A 430 -26.70 0.20 -8.40
N MET A 431 -27.10 -0.51 -7.36
CA MET A 431 -28.29 -1.38 -7.39
C MET A 431 -29.59 -0.60 -7.62
N ARG A 432 -29.70 0.64 -7.14
CA ARG A 432 -30.85 1.52 -7.43
C ARG A 432 -30.89 1.95 -8.90
N ARG A 433 -29.74 2.28 -9.48
CA ARG A 433 -29.61 2.79 -10.86
C ARG A 433 -29.65 1.68 -11.91
N VAL A 434 -29.19 0.48 -11.57
CA VAL A 434 -29.25 -0.70 -12.44
C VAL A 434 -30.44 -1.56 -12.02
N GLU A 435 -31.61 -1.27 -12.59
CA GLU A 435 -32.87 -1.92 -12.21
C GLU A 435 -32.82 -3.45 -12.42
N GLY A 436 -33.41 -4.20 -11.49
CA GLY A 436 -33.52 -5.66 -11.58
C GLY A 436 -32.22 -6.45 -11.29
N SER A 437 -31.06 -5.79 -11.22
CA SER A 437 -29.77 -6.42 -10.89
C SER A 437 -29.77 -7.11 -9.52
N LYS A 438 -28.84 -8.03 -9.31
CA LYS A 438 -28.57 -8.66 -8.02
C LYS A 438 -27.13 -8.43 -7.61
N ILE A 439 -26.86 -8.52 -6.31
CA ILE A 439 -25.50 -8.48 -5.77
C ILE A 439 -25.22 -9.70 -4.89
N GLY A 440 -24.07 -10.32 -5.11
CA GLY A 440 -23.59 -11.53 -4.43
C GLY A 440 -22.56 -11.24 -3.35
N PHE A 441 -22.64 -11.98 -2.24
CA PHE A 441 -21.64 -11.99 -1.16
C PHE A 441 -21.33 -13.43 -0.74
N PHE A 442 -20.07 -13.70 -0.40
CA PHE A 442 -19.66 -15.03 0.06
C PHE A 442 -20.08 -15.30 1.50
N GLU A 443 -20.56 -16.51 1.78
CA GLU A 443 -20.85 -16.95 3.15
C GLU A 443 -19.58 -17.45 3.85
N TYR A 444 -19.24 -16.86 4.99
CA TYR A 444 -18.12 -17.29 5.83
C TYR A 444 -18.69 -17.95 7.09
N LYS A 445 -18.28 -19.19 7.37
CA LYS A 445 -18.65 -19.89 8.60
C LYS A 445 -18.15 -19.13 9.83
N GLY A 446 -19.00 -19.02 10.85
CA GLY A 446 -18.71 -18.37 12.14
C GLY A 446 -18.99 -16.86 12.17
N VAL A 447 -19.49 -16.26 11.08
CA VAL A 447 -19.86 -14.83 11.02
C VAL A 447 -21.28 -14.63 10.48
N GLU A 448 -22.18 -15.56 10.81
CA GLU A 448 -23.58 -15.57 10.32
C GLU A 448 -24.36 -14.30 10.73
N GLU A 449 -24.03 -13.69 11.87
CA GLU A 449 -24.59 -12.40 12.30
C GLU A 449 -24.30 -11.29 11.27
N GLY A 450 -23.10 -11.30 10.65
CA GLY A 450 -22.73 -10.34 9.62
C GLY A 450 -23.61 -10.38 8.38
N ARG A 451 -24.17 -11.54 8.07
CA ARG A 451 -25.14 -11.68 6.97
C ARG A 451 -26.42 -10.92 7.27
N GLU A 452 -26.98 -11.06 8.46
CA GLU A 452 -28.21 -10.36 8.83
C GLU A 452 -27.98 -8.84 8.94
N ASN A 453 -26.83 -8.43 9.48
CA ASN A 453 -26.44 -7.02 9.54
C ASN A 453 -26.33 -6.41 8.13
N LEU A 454 -25.64 -7.08 7.20
CA LEU A 454 -25.53 -6.59 5.82
C LEU A 454 -26.90 -6.49 5.14
N LEU A 455 -27.81 -7.44 5.36
CA LEU A 455 -29.18 -7.37 4.84
C LEU A 455 -29.92 -6.14 5.37
N ARG A 456 -29.81 -5.85 6.67
CA ARG A 456 -30.40 -4.65 7.26
C ARG A 456 -29.82 -3.37 6.68
N GLU A 457 -28.51 -3.31 6.44
CA GLU A 457 -27.86 -2.15 5.83
C GLU A 457 -28.34 -1.88 4.40
N PHE A 458 -28.58 -2.92 3.61
CA PHE A 458 -29.21 -2.78 2.28
C PHE A 458 -30.68 -2.35 2.35
N GLU A 459 -31.46 -2.93 3.27
CA GLU A 459 -32.86 -2.53 3.47
C GLU A 459 -33.00 -1.06 3.89
N ARG A 460 -32.12 -0.59 4.79
CA ARG A 460 -32.07 0.80 5.23
C ARG A 460 -31.81 1.77 4.08
N ARG A 461 -31.16 1.30 3.00
CA ARG A 461 -30.86 2.02 1.76
C ARG A 461 -31.85 1.76 0.63
N GLY A 462 -32.98 1.11 0.94
CA GLY A 462 -34.08 0.86 0.00
C GLY A 462 -33.85 -0.34 -0.94
N ILE A 463 -32.87 -1.21 -0.66
CA ILE A 463 -32.60 -2.41 -1.46
C ILE A 463 -33.25 -3.62 -0.79
N SER A 464 -34.20 -4.24 -1.48
CA SER A 464 -34.89 -5.44 -0.99
C SER A 464 -33.93 -6.64 -0.83
N ARG A 465 -34.03 -7.38 0.29
CA ARG A 465 -33.29 -8.62 0.57
C ARG A 465 -33.29 -9.63 -0.59
N LYS A 466 -34.37 -9.69 -1.39
CA LYS A 466 -34.48 -10.59 -2.56
C LYS A 466 -33.46 -10.31 -3.68
N ARG A 467 -32.81 -9.14 -3.66
CA ARG A 467 -31.75 -8.75 -4.61
C ARG A 467 -30.36 -9.11 -4.11
N ILE A 468 -30.23 -9.54 -2.85
CA ILE A 468 -28.97 -10.01 -2.26
C ILE A 468 -28.89 -11.53 -2.41
N VAL A 469 -27.76 -12.03 -2.89
CA VAL A 469 -27.51 -13.46 -3.14
C VAL A 469 -26.32 -13.90 -2.27
N TRP A 470 -26.48 -15.04 -1.60
CA TRP A 470 -25.43 -15.65 -0.81
C TRP A 470 -24.74 -16.72 -1.64
N ILE A 471 -23.41 -16.62 -1.76
CA ILE A 471 -22.57 -17.53 -2.53
C ILE A 471 -21.84 -18.43 -1.55
N GLU A 472 -22.04 -19.74 -1.69
CA GLU A 472 -21.31 -20.72 -0.90
C GLU A 472 -19.81 -20.71 -1.25
N GLN A 473 -18.96 -20.92 -0.26
CA GLN A 473 -17.53 -21.12 -0.51
C GLN A 473 -17.32 -22.47 -1.20
N ALA A 474 -16.67 -22.43 -2.36
CA ALA A 474 -16.18 -23.61 -3.02
C ALA A 474 -14.87 -24.10 -2.35
N PRO A 475 -14.35 -25.29 -2.67
CA PRO A 475 -12.96 -25.63 -2.40
C PRO A 475 -12.00 -24.74 -3.19
N TRP A 476 -10.79 -24.48 -2.68
CA TRP A 476 -9.82 -23.53 -3.29
C TRP A 476 -9.60 -23.75 -4.80
N ILE A 477 -9.51 -25.01 -5.25
CA ILE A 477 -9.32 -25.36 -6.66
C ILE A 477 -10.51 -24.98 -7.55
N SER A 478 -11.69 -24.82 -6.98
CA SER A 478 -12.93 -24.46 -7.67
C SER A 478 -13.39 -23.03 -7.39
N HIS A 479 -12.66 -22.27 -6.55
CA HIS A 479 -12.99 -20.89 -6.21
C HIS A 479 -13.17 -20.05 -7.47
N THR A 480 -12.19 -20.05 -8.38
CA THR A 480 -12.26 -19.21 -9.58
C THR A 480 -13.31 -19.69 -10.58
N TRP A 481 -13.56 -21.01 -10.64
CA TRP A 481 -14.64 -21.58 -11.45
C TRP A 481 -16.01 -21.04 -11.02
N SER A 482 -16.31 -21.08 -9.72
CA SER A 482 -17.57 -20.55 -9.18
C SER A 482 -17.76 -19.06 -9.48
N LYS A 483 -16.66 -18.30 -9.54
CA LYS A 483 -16.65 -16.86 -9.82
C LYS A 483 -17.01 -16.51 -11.26
N THR A 484 -16.97 -17.46 -12.19
CA THR A 484 -17.35 -17.21 -13.59
C THR A 484 -18.84 -16.91 -13.79
N CYS A 485 -19.69 -17.16 -12.78
CA CYS A 485 -21.13 -16.87 -12.84
C CYS A 485 -21.49 -15.37 -12.71
N VAL A 486 -20.51 -14.53 -12.34
CA VAL A 486 -20.69 -13.11 -12.06
C VAL A 486 -20.53 -12.27 -13.34
N ASP A 487 -21.38 -11.25 -13.48
CA ASP A 487 -21.33 -10.32 -14.61
C ASP A 487 -20.28 -9.23 -14.39
N VAL A 488 -20.20 -8.69 -13.17
CA VAL A 488 -19.29 -7.61 -12.75
C VAL A 488 -18.85 -7.82 -11.30
N TRP A 489 -17.55 -7.75 -11.03
CA TRP A 489 -17.01 -7.75 -9.68
C TRP A 489 -16.86 -6.32 -9.17
N LEU A 490 -17.34 -6.06 -7.95
CA LEU A 490 -17.13 -4.79 -7.25
C LEU A 490 -16.10 -5.03 -6.14
N ASP A 491 -15.03 -4.23 -6.11
CA ASP A 491 -14.02 -4.32 -5.05
C ASP A 491 -14.48 -3.60 -3.76
N SER A 492 -13.60 -3.50 -2.77
CA SER A 492 -13.80 -2.77 -1.52
C SER A 492 -12.92 -1.52 -1.42
N SER A 493 -13.44 -0.47 -0.78
CA SER A 493 -12.87 0.87 -0.82
C SER A 493 -11.59 1.09 -0.01
N GLY A 494 -11.43 0.44 1.15
CA GLY A 494 -10.29 0.67 2.05
C GLY A 494 -9.37 -0.54 2.25
N LYS A 495 -9.69 -1.68 1.64
CA LYS A 495 -8.76 -2.80 1.46
C LYS A 495 -9.15 -3.61 0.23
N ASN A 496 -8.44 -3.41 -0.88
CA ASN A 496 -8.73 -4.10 -2.13
C ASN A 496 -8.61 -5.61 -2.01
N GLY A 497 -9.26 -6.29 -2.95
CA GLY A 497 -9.03 -7.69 -3.24
C GLY A 497 -7.62 -7.91 -3.78
N HIS A 498 -6.76 -8.54 -2.97
CA HIS A 498 -5.45 -9.01 -3.43
C HIS A 498 -5.65 -10.33 -4.18
N THR A 499 -5.52 -11.47 -3.50
CA THR A 499 -5.84 -12.79 -4.08
C THR A 499 -7.28 -12.90 -4.56
N THR A 500 -8.23 -12.31 -3.84
CA THR A 500 -9.65 -12.30 -4.25
C THR A 500 -9.91 -11.42 -5.47
N GLY A 501 -9.11 -10.37 -5.68
CA GLY A 501 -9.15 -9.54 -6.89
C GLY A 501 -8.59 -10.29 -8.09
N LEU A 502 -7.44 -10.96 -7.94
CA LEU A 502 -6.87 -11.83 -8.97
C LEU A 502 -7.78 -13.02 -9.32
N ASP A 503 -8.40 -13.66 -8.32
CA ASP A 503 -9.44 -14.67 -8.53
C ASP A 503 -10.57 -14.13 -9.42
N SER A 504 -10.98 -12.89 -9.17
CA SER A 504 -12.09 -12.23 -9.87
C SER A 504 -11.68 -11.89 -11.30
N ALA A 505 -10.50 -11.30 -11.50
CA ALA A 505 -9.94 -11.03 -12.82
C ALA A 505 -9.70 -12.33 -13.62
N TRP A 506 -9.15 -13.38 -12.99
CA TRP A 506 -9.00 -14.69 -13.63
C TRP A 506 -10.34 -15.36 -13.92
N SER A 507 -11.44 -15.02 -13.24
CA SER A 507 -12.79 -15.48 -13.63
C SER A 507 -13.27 -14.87 -14.96
N GLY A 508 -12.61 -13.82 -15.43
CA GLY A 508 -12.81 -13.18 -16.74
C GLY A 508 -13.98 -12.21 -16.77
N ALA A 509 -14.62 -11.94 -15.65
CA ALA A 509 -15.56 -10.84 -15.50
C ALA A 509 -14.79 -9.55 -15.13
N PRO A 510 -15.23 -8.37 -15.59
CA PRO A 510 -14.61 -7.11 -15.22
C PRO A 510 -14.62 -6.91 -13.70
N VAL A 511 -13.50 -6.42 -13.18
CA VAL A 511 -13.34 -6.01 -11.78
C VAL A 511 -13.34 -4.49 -11.73
N ILE A 512 -14.21 -3.92 -10.92
CA ILE A 512 -14.35 -2.47 -10.75
C ILE A 512 -13.84 -2.09 -9.37
N SER A 513 -12.71 -1.37 -9.34
CA SER A 513 -12.01 -0.93 -8.13
C SER A 513 -12.12 0.57 -7.95
N VAL A 514 -11.69 1.07 -6.79
CA VAL A 514 -11.66 2.51 -6.48
C VAL A 514 -10.29 2.92 -5.99
N ASP A 515 -9.73 3.95 -6.62
CA ASP A 515 -8.59 4.69 -6.10
C ASP A 515 -9.12 5.98 -5.46
N GLN A 516 -8.97 6.10 -4.14
CA GLN A 516 -9.44 7.27 -3.40
C GLN A 516 -8.39 8.37 -3.27
N GLY A 517 -7.18 8.18 -3.84
CA GLY A 517 -6.04 9.05 -3.60
C GLY A 517 -5.50 8.92 -2.16
N GLY A 518 -4.21 9.21 -1.97
CA GLY A 518 -3.61 9.28 -0.63
C GLY A 518 -3.58 7.97 0.18
N GLY A 519 -3.86 6.81 -0.43
CA GLY A 519 -3.79 5.50 0.25
C GLY A 519 -2.70 4.60 -0.30
N GLY A 520 -2.08 3.82 0.60
CA GLY A 520 -0.99 2.91 0.28
C GLY A 520 -1.46 1.58 -0.36
N MET A 521 -0.52 0.62 -0.48
CA MET A 521 -0.71 -0.63 -1.21
C MET A 521 -1.97 -1.44 -0.89
N ASN A 522 -2.49 -1.32 0.33
CA ASN A 522 -3.70 -2.00 0.73
C ASN A 522 -4.96 -1.60 -0.07
N ILE A 523 -4.99 -0.41 -0.69
CA ILE A 523 -6.11 0.07 -1.52
C ILE A 523 -5.79 0.18 -3.01
N ARG A 524 -4.59 -0.26 -3.43
CA ARG A 524 -4.15 -0.17 -4.83
C ARG A 524 -3.63 -1.49 -5.41
N ALA A 525 -3.57 -2.55 -4.61
CA ALA A 525 -3.10 -3.85 -5.09
C ALA A 525 -3.85 -4.34 -6.33
N GLY A 526 -5.13 -3.97 -6.51
CA GLY A 526 -5.97 -4.42 -7.62
C GLY A 526 -5.89 -3.63 -8.93
N MET A 527 -5.15 -2.52 -8.98
CA MET A 527 -5.32 -1.49 -10.02
C MET A 527 -4.95 -1.96 -11.42
N GLU A 528 -3.86 -2.73 -11.57
CA GLU A 528 -3.37 -3.16 -12.90
C GLU A 528 -4.38 -4.07 -13.65
N TRP A 529 -5.14 -4.90 -12.93
CA TRP A 529 -6.08 -5.84 -13.54
C TRP A 529 -7.55 -5.43 -13.43
N SER A 530 -7.85 -4.24 -12.91
CA SER A 530 -9.22 -3.73 -12.78
C SER A 530 -9.47 -2.49 -13.62
N GLU A 531 -10.74 -2.12 -13.73
CA GLU A 531 -11.16 -0.78 -14.15
C GLU A 531 -11.33 0.07 -12.89
N VAL A 532 -10.75 1.26 -12.87
CA VAL A 532 -10.55 2.04 -11.66
C VAL A 532 -11.40 3.30 -11.71
N GLY A 533 -12.26 3.49 -10.71
CA GLY A 533 -12.89 4.78 -10.47
C GLY A 533 -12.02 5.65 -9.57
N HIS A 534 -11.90 6.93 -9.90
CA HIS A 534 -11.15 7.91 -9.11
C HIS A 534 -12.09 8.61 -8.13
N GLY A 535 -12.10 8.10 -6.90
CA GLY A 535 -13.02 8.51 -5.84
C GLY A 535 -14.35 7.74 -5.85
N MET A 536 -15.09 7.84 -4.74
CA MET A 536 -16.29 7.05 -4.49
C MET A 536 -17.41 7.26 -5.53
N LYS A 537 -17.58 8.50 -6.01
CA LYS A 537 -18.65 8.82 -6.96
C LYS A 537 -18.34 8.30 -8.37
N ASP A 538 -17.10 8.40 -8.79
CA ASP A 538 -16.67 7.86 -10.07
C ASP A 538 -16.74 6.33 -10.07
N TRP A 539 -16.32 5.69 -8.97
CA TRP A 539 -16.49 4.25 -8.77
C TRP A 539 -17.95 3.79 -8.89
N GLU A 540 -18.89 4.52 -8.30
CA GLU A 540 -20.32 4.28 -8.46
C GLU A 540 -20.76 4.43 -9.93
N ASN A 541 -20.36 5.52 -10.59
CA ASN A 541 -20.74 5.78 -11.98
C ASN A 541 -20.22 4.71 -12.93
N LEU A 542 -18.97 4.28 -12.75
CA LEU A 542 -18.36 3.19 -13.49
C LEU A 542 -19.11 1.87 -13.26
N GLY A 543 -19.45 1.55 -12.01
CA GLY A 543 -20.28 0.38 -11.69
C GLY A 543 -21.65 0.41 -12.35
N VAL A 544 -22.28 1.58 -12.46
CA VAL A 544 -23.56 1.76 -13.17
C VAL A 544 -23.40 1.65 -14.68
N ALA A 545 -22.36 2.24 -15.26
CA ALA A 545 -22.09 2.19 -16.69
C ALA A 545 -21.90 0.74 -17.15
N VAL A 546 -20.99 0.01 -16.49
CA VAL A 546 -20.73 -1.42 -16.79
C VAL A 546 -21.95 -2.30 -16.47
N GLY A 547 -22.74 -1.91 -15.47
CA GLY A 547 -24.00 -2.57 -15.14
C GLY A 547 -25.11 -2.38 -16.17
N SER A 548 -25.19 -1.22 -16.80
CA SER A 548 -26.33 -0.84 -17.66
C SER A 548 -26.05 -1.09 -19.13
N ASP A 549 -24.79 -0.94 -19.55
CA ASP A 549 -24.36 -1.12 -20.93
C ASP A 549 -23.82 -2.53 -21.13
N SER A 550 -24.51 -3.32 -21.97
CA SER A 550 -24.10 -4.69 -22.28
C SER A 550 -22.89 -4.75 -23.18
N ASP A 551 -22.73 -3.83 -24.11
CA ASP A 551 -21.64 -3.84 -25.08
C ASP A 551 -20.33 -3.45 -24.39
N LEU A 552 -20.37 -2.40 -23.56
CA LEU A 552 -19.26 -2.03 -22.68
C LEU A 552 -18.84 -3.20 -21.79
N ARG A 553 -19.80 -3.84 -21.11
CA ARG A 553 -19.51 -4.97 -20.22
C ARG A 553 -18.91 -6.17 -20.96
N MET A 554 -19.37 -6.45 -22.19
CA MET A 554 -18.82 -7.53 -23.00
C MET A 554 -17.41 -7.20 -23.48
N GLY A 555 -17.15 -5.97 -23.92
CA GLY A 555 -15.78 -5.52 -24.28
C GLY A 555 -14.81 -5.62 -23.10
N LEU A 556 -15.22 -5.19 -21.90
CA LEU A 556 -14.40 -5.32 -20.69
C LEU A 556 -14.18 -6.78 -20.27
N ARG A 557 -15.16 -7.65 -20.51
CA ARG A 557 -15.03 -9.10 -20.31
C ARG A 557 -14.02 -9.71 -21.27
N GLU A 558 -14.04 -9.33 -22.55
CA GLU A 558 -13.05 -9.74 -23.54
C GLU A 558 -11.65 -9.26 -23.16
N LYS A 559 -11.51 -7.99 -22.76
CA LYS A 559 -10.26 -7.42 -22.21
C LYS A 559 -9.74 -8.23 -21.02
N SER A 560 -10.60 -8.53 -20.04
CA SER A 560 -10.25 -9.32 -18.84
C SER A 560 -9.82 -10.74 -19.19
N GLN A 561 -10.45 -11.37 -20.18
CA GLN A 561 -10.07 -12.69 -20.67
C GLN A 561 -8.75 -12.67 -21.43
N GLY A 562 -8.51 -11.64 -22.26
CA GLY A 562 -7.26 -11.43 -22.99
C GLY A 562 -6.05 -11.31 -22.07
N ARG A 563 -6.18 -10.57 -20.95
CA ARG A 563 -5.13 -10.43 -19.92
C ARG A 563 -4.65 -11.77 -19.34
N ARG A 564 -5.49 -12.82 -19.35
CA ARG A 564 -5.08 -14.15 -18.88
C ARG A 564 -4.00 -14.78 -19.75
N GLU A 565 -4.01 -14.42 -21.04
CA GLU A 565 -3.16 -15.00 -22.07
C GLU A 565 -1.96 -14.14 -22.42
N GLU A 566 -2.01 -12.84 -22.09
CA GLU A 566 -0.96 -11.85 -22.28
C GLU A 566 0.41 -12.32 -21.77
N GLN A 567 1.41 -12.27 -22.66
CA GLN A 567 2.79 -12.60 -22.34
C GLN A 567 3.41 -11.46 -21.51
N GLY A 568 4.07 -11.80 -20.41
CA GLY A 568 4.65 -10.79 -19.52
C GLY A 568 3.66 -10.05 -18.63
N GLY A 569 2.36 -10.19 -18.87
CA GLY A 569 1.27 -9.58 -18.10
C GLY A 569 1.06 -10.21 -16.71
N PRO A 570 0.01 -9.78 -15.98
CA PRO A 570 -0.16 -10.08 -14.56
C PRO A 570 -0.37 -11.56 -14.23
N PHE A 571 -0.68 -12.42 -15.21
CA PHE A 571 -0.87 -13.87 -15.01
C PHE A 571 0.24 -14.73 -15.64
N ASP A 572 1.33 -14.11 -16.12
CA ASP A 572 2.52 -14.81 -16.59
C ASP A 572 3.54 -14.97 -15.46
N PHE A 573 3.34 -16.02 -14.65
CA PHE A 573 4.20 -16.30 -13.51
C PHE A 573 5.66 -16.50 -13.86
N LYS A 574 5.99 -16.97 -15.08
CA LYS A 574 7.37 -17.22 -15.48
C LYS A 574 8.09 -15.90 -15.69
N ALA A 575 7.48 -15.00 -16.47
CA ALA A 575 8.00 -13.66 -16.68
C ALA A 575 8.10 -12.90 -15.35
N GLY A 576 7.06 -12.93 -14.52
CA GLY A 576 7.10 -12.33 -13.19
C GLY A 576 8.22 -12.90 -12.29
N SER A 577 8.41 -14.22 -12.29
CA SER A 577 9.47 -14.88 -11.52
C SER A 577 10.88 -14.52 -12.03
N ASP A 578 11.05 -14.36 -13.34
CA ASP A 578 12.32 -13.95 -13.94
C ASP A 578 12.67 -12.52 -13.56
N ARG A 579 11.69 -11.61 -13.60
CA ARG A 579 11.86 -10.23 -13.13
C ARG A 579 12.20 -10.18 -11.65
N PHE A 580 11.51 -10.96 -10.82
CA PHE A 580 11.80 -11.07 -9.40
C PHE A 580 13.23 -11.53 -9.13
N VAL A 581 13.71 -12.58 -9.82
CA VAL A 581 15.10 -13.03 -9.68
C VAL A 581 16.10 -11.97 -10.11
N ASN A 582 15.84 -11.27 -11.22
CA ASN A 582 16.72 -10.21 -11.69
C ASN A 582 16.79 -9.07 -10.67
N LEU A 583 15.65 -8.72 -10.05
CA LEU A 583 15.58 -7.73 -8.99
C LEU A 583 16.40 -8.18 -7.76
N LEU A 584 16.29 -9.43 -7.32
CA LEU A 584 17.13 -9.97 -6.24
C LEU A 584 18.62 -9.94 -6.57
N LYS A 585 19.00 -10.28 -7.81
CA LYS A 585 20.40 -10.19 -8.26
C LYS A 585 20.93 -8.75 -8.20
N ALA A 586 20.10 -7.78 -8.59
CA ALA A 586 20.46 -6.37 -8.53
C ALA A 586 20.68 -5.91 -7.08
N MET A 587 19.81 -6.33 -6.14
CA MET A 587 19.97 -6.03 -4.71
C MET A 587 21.27 -6.60 -4.14
N VAL A 588 21.55 -7.88 -4.42
CA VAL A 588 22.79 -8.55 -3.96
C VAL A 588 24.02 -7.87 -4.55
N GLY A 589 23.98 -7.52 -5.84
CA GLY A 589 25.04 -6.76 -6.50
C GLY A 589 25.30 -5.41 -5.84
N ALA A 590 24.24 -4.64 -5.57
CA ALA A 590 24.34 -3.33 -4.90
C ALA A 590 24.93 -3.44 -3.48
N HIS A 591 24.54 -4.44 -2.70
CA HIS A 591 25.11 -4.71 -1.38
C HIS A 591 26.62 -5.02 -1.45
N GLY A 592 27.06 -5.80 -2.45
CA GLY A 592 28.48 -6.08 -2.67
C GLY A 592 29.33 -4.82 -2.87
N PHE A 593 28.81 -3.80 -3.57
CA PHE A 593 29.51 -2.52 -3.75
C PHE A 593 29.61 -1.67 -2.48
N HIS A 594 28.62 -1.73 -1.58
CA HIS A 594 28.65 -0.98 -0.31
C HIS A 594 29.62 -1.59 0.72
N VAL A 595 29.71 -2.91 0.80
CA VAL A 595 30.64 -3.61 1.71
C VAL A 595 32.10 -3.38 1.29
N LEU A 596 32.40 -3.44 -0.01
CA LEU A 596 33.75 -3.20 -0.55
C LEU A 596 34.27 -1.77 -0.31
N LYS A 597 33.40 -0.76 -0.22
CA LYS A 597 33.77 0.61 0.18
C LYS A 597 34.09 0.74 1.67
N SER A 598 33.59 -0.15 2.51
CA SER A 598 33.83 -0.11 3.97
C SER A 598 35.14 -0.78 4.40
N GLU A 599 35.64 -1.73 3.60
CA GLU A 599 36.88 -2.46 3.87
C GLU A 599 38.16 -1.70 3.46
N THR A 600 38.06 -0.63 2.66
CA THR A 600 39.18 0.25 2.31
C THR A 600 39.41 1.34 3.37
N LYS A 601 39.66 0.93 4.62
CA LYS A 601 40.32 1.78 5.63
C LYS A 601 41.69 1.19 5.95
N ASN A 602 42.69 1.56 5.14
CA ASN A 602 44.11 1.77 5.47
C ASN A 602 44.98 1.61 4.21
N GLY A 603 45.16 2.70 3.45
CA GLY A 603 46.19 2.79 2.41
C GLY A 603 45.65 2.99 0.98
N ILE A 604 45.74 4.23 0.49
CA ILE A 604 45.58 4.74 -0.89
C ILE A 604 46.40 3.89 -1.92
N PRO A 605 46.09 3.75 -3.24
CA PRO A 605 45.22 4.56 -4.14
C PRO A 605 44.30 3.80 -5.13
N ALA A 606 43.27 4.50 -5.65
CA ALA A 606 43.18 4.93 -7.06
C ALA A 606 41.99 5.90 -7.20
N GLU A 607 42.30 7.18 -7.37
CA GLU A 607 41.39 8.13 -7.99
C GLU A 607 41.00 7.59 -9.37
N VAL A 608 39.70 7.37 -9.57
CA VAL A 608 39.11 7.56 -10.89
C VAL A 608 38.46 8.93 -10.81
N GLU A 609 39.24 9.95 -11.16
CA GLU A 609 38.70 11.24 -11.57
C GLU A 609 37.71 10.99 -12.71
N MET A 610 36.43 11.26 -12.45
CA MET A 610 35.54 11.74 -13.49
C MET A 610 35.73 13.25 -13.52
N GLU A 611 36.55 13.73 -14.45
CA GLU A 611 36.66 15.16 -14.76
C GLU A 611 35.27 15.70 -15.15
N MET A 612 34.77 16.64 -14.36
CA MET A 612 33.94 17.74 -14.86
C MET A 612 34.47 19.01 -14.22
N GLU A 613 35.35 19.70 -14.95
CA GLU A 613 35.82 21.03 -14.57
C GLU A 613 34.67 22.04 -14.61
N MET A 614 34.58 22.89 -13.56
CA MET A 614 34.34 24.33 -13.73
C MET A 614 34.57 25.09 -12.40
N GLU A 615 35.61 25.93 -12.37
CA GLU A 615 35.83 27.00 -11.37
C GLU A 615 35.18 28.33 -11.85
N VAL A 616 34.27 28.96 -11.10
CA VAL A 616 34.38 30.00 -10.04
C VAL A 616 34.28 31.46 -10.55
N GLY A 617 33.29 32.21 -10.03
CA GLY A 617 33.26 33.69 -10.05
C GLY A 617 31.96 34.33 -9.52
N GLN A 618 32.01 34.92 -8.31
CA GLN A 618 30.98 35.75 -7.61
C GLN A 618 31.32 37.28 -7.77
N PRO A 619 30.57 38.28 -7.20
CA PRO A 619 29.12 38.50 -7.04
C PRO A 619 28.71 40.01 -7.24
N LEU A 620 27.42 40.38 -7.02
CA LEU A 620 26.97 41.50 -6.13
C LEU A 620 25.47 41.88 -6.28
N ALA A 621 24.74 41.79 -5.14
CA ALA A 621 23.67 42.63 -4.56
C ALA A 621 22.41 43.00 -5.39
N GLU A 622 21.18 43.21 -4.90
CA GLU A 622 20.38 43.15 -3.64
C GLU A 622 18.91 43.36 -4.16
N GLY A 623 17.83 42.65 -3.80
CA GLY A 623 17.08 42.62 -2.54
C GLY A 623 15.75 43.42 -2.67
N TRP A 624 14.56 42.79 -2.63
CA TRP A 624 13.26 43.49 -2.44
C TRP A 624 12.17 42.58 -1.83
N ASN A 625 11.34 43.16 -0.96
CA ASN A 625 10.26 42.56 -0.19
C ASN A 625 8.99 43.45 -0.27
N GLU A 626 7.83 42.82 -0.08
CA GLU A 626 6.50 43.33 0.37
C GLU A 626 5.53 44.01 -0.62
N LEU A 627 4.29 43.46 -0.71
CA LEU A 627 3.03 44.11 -0.23
C LEU A 627 1.76 43.25 -0.44
N VAL A 628 0.75 43.50 0.41
CA VAL A 628 -0.44 42.68 0.73
C VAL A 628 -1.75 43.25 0.11
N MET A 629 -2.71 42.33 -0.15
CA MET A 629 -4.07 42.43 -0.73
C MET A 629 -5.16 43.20 0.05
N HIS A 630 -6.26 43.62 -0.63
CA HIS A 630 -7.69 43.59 -0.17
C HIS A 630 -8.74 43.91 -1.31
N PRO A 631 -10.07 43.60 -1.18
CA PRO A 631 -10.95 43.17 -2.30
C PRO A 631 -12.20 44.02 -2.72
N SER A 632 -12.65 43.83 -4.01
CA SER A 632 -13.96 43.89 -4.76
C SER A 632 -15.02 45.03 -4.58
N PRO A 633 -15.88 45.42 -5.58
CA PRO A 633 -16.81 44.56 -6.37
C PRO A 633 -17.20 44.89 -7.86
N SER A 634 -17.54 43.83 -8.61
CA SER A 634 -18.49 43.62 -9.76
C SER A 634 -18.72 44.63 -10.91
N LEU A 635 -18.69 44.17 -12.19
CA LEU A 635 -19.64 44.54 -13.27
C LEU A 635 -19.47 43.72 -14.58
N SER A 636 -20.60 43.54 -15.29
CA SER A 636 -20.85 42.75 -16.51
C SER A 636 -20.41 43.42 -17.83
N TRP A 637 -19.97 42.63 -18.81
CA TRP A 637 -19.62 43.10 -20.17
C TRP A 637 -20.82 43.24 -21.12
N LYS A 638 -20.72 44.21 -22.04
CA LYS A 638 -21.71 44.56 -23.07
C LYS A 638 -21.24 44.07 -24.45
N ASP A 639 -22.16 43.47 -25.20
CA ASP A 639 -21.96 43.01 -26.57
C ASP A 639 -21.50 44.13 -27.53
N LYS A 640 -20.53 43.80 -28.41
CA LYS A 640 -20.25 44.53 -29.65
C LYS A 640 -20.05 43.56 -30.81
N GLU A 641 -20.77 43.81 -31.90
CA GLU A 641 -20.78 43.09 -33.17
C GLU A 641 -19.43 43.19 -33.93
N SER A 642 -19.12 42.15 -34.71
CA SER A 642 -17.86 41.91 -35.43
C SER A 642 -17.84 42.44 -36.87
N ASP A 643 -16.80 43.20 -37.25
CA ASP A 643 -16.44 43.52 -38.64
C ASP A 643 -15.32 42.58 -39.16
N ALA A 644 -15.42 42.17 -40.44
CA ALA A 644 -14.66 41.07 -41.04
C ALA A 644 -13.20 41.38 -41.48
N ASP A 645 -12.65 42.55 -41.15
CA ASP A 645 -11.24 42.93 -41.45
C ASP A 645 -10.40 43.19 -40.18
N THR A 646 -10.93 42.80 -39.01
CA THR A 646 -10.30 43.08 -37.73
C THR A 646 -9.28 41.99 -37.39
N VAL A 647 -8.00 42.35 -37.28
CA VAL A 647 -6.95 41.43 -36.78
C VAL A 647 -7.23 41.13 -35.31
N ILE A 648 -7.45 39.86 -34.96
CA ILE A 648 -7.75 39.44 -33.59
C ILE A 648 -6.49 38.85 -32.96
N LYS A 649 -6.01 39.46 -31.88
CA LYS A 649 -4.86 38.99 -31.11
C LYS A 649 -5.25 38.80 -29.66
N LEU A 650 -4.96 37.63 -29.10
CA LEU A 650 -5.31 37.27 -27.73
C LEU A 650 -4.06 37.20 -26.86
N HIS A 651 -4.11 37.87 -25.71
CA HIS A 651 -3.07 37.83 -24.69
C HIS A 651 -3.62 37.09 -23.46
N ILE A 652 -3.36 35.79 -23.38
CA ILE A 652 -3.85 34.93 -22.31
C ILE A 652 -3.01 35.16 -21.05
N GLY A 653 -3.64 35.46 -19.91
CA GLY A 653 -2.96 35.75 -18.63
C GLY A 653 -2.31 37.15 -18.57
N GLY A 654 -2.63 38.03 -19.52
CA GLY A 654 -1.97 39.31 -19.67
C GLY A 654 -2.08 40.24 -18.47
N GLN A 655 -0.96 40.87 -18.08
CA GLN A 655 -0.91 41.72 -16.87
C GLN A 655 -1.11 43.23 -17.15
N HIS A 656 -0.93 43.65 -18.40
CA HIS A 656 -0.94 45.07 -18.77
C HIS A 656 -1.67 45.31 -20.10
N PRO A 657 -2.61 46.29 -20.17
CA PRO A 657 -3.31 46.62 -21.40
C PRO A 657 -2.33 46.94 -22.54
N SER A 658 -2.59 46.37 -23.72
CA SER A 658 -1.71 46.51 -24.88
C SER A 658 -2.52 46.78 -26.14
N SER A 659 -2.15 47.83 -26.87
CA SER A 659 -2.92 48.28 -28.04
C SER A 659 -3.03 47.17 -29.09
N GLY A 660 -4.26 46.79 -29.44
CA GLY A 660 -4.55 45.76 -30.44
C GLY A 660 -4.49 44.32 -29.95
N TRP A 661 -4.38 44.11 -28.63
CA TRP A 661 -4.50 42.79 -27.98
C TRP A 661 -5.72 42.76 -27.08
N THR A 662 -6.45 41.65 -27.09
CA THR A 662 -7.53 41.35 -26.16
C THR A 662 -6.95 40.49 -25.03
N ILE A 663 -6.99 40.99 -23.80
CA ILE A 663 -6.52 40.23 -22.63
C ILE A 663 -7.61 39.27 -22.19
N VAL A 664 -7.25 37.99 -22.09
CA VAL A 664 -8.13 36.91 -21.64
C VAL A 664 -7.56 36.34 -20.34
N ASP A 665 -8.35 36.32 -19.27
CA ASP A 665 -7.91 35.81 -17.98
C ASP A 665 -9.12 35.32 -17.17
N VAL A 666 -8.94 34.27 -16.36
CA VAL A 666 -9.98 33.77 -15.46
C VAL A 666 -10.26 34.75 -14.32
N SER A 667 -9.27 35.55 -13.95
CA SER A 667 -9.34 36.51 -12.86
C SER A 667 -9.96 37.84 -13.34
N PRO A 668 -11.04 38.31 -12.71
CA PRO A 668 -11.67 39.57 -13.09
C PRO A 668 -10.80 40.76 -12.64
N ARG A 669 -9.98 41.28 -13.54
CA ARG A 669 -9.12 42.47 -13.33
C ARG A 669 -9.54 43.62 -14.26
N ALA A 670 -9.14 44.84 -13.92
CA ALA A 670 -9.58 46.04 -14.64
C ALA A 670 -9.03 46.10 -16.08
N GLU A 671 -7.87 45.48 -16.29
CA GLU A 671 -7.16 45.35 -17.55
C GLU A 671 -7.62 44.18 -18.42
N VAL A 672 -8.43 43.26 -17.89
CA VAL A 672 -8.87 42.06 -18.61
C VAL A 672 -10.09 42.39 -19.47
N ASP A 673 -9.97 42.15 -20.78
CA ASP A 673 -11.04 42.41 -21.75
C ASP A 673 -12.10 41.31 -21.74
N LEU A 674 -11.68 40.05 -21.55
CA LEU A 674 -12.53 38.86 -21.52
C LEU A 674 -12.22 37.99 -20.29
N VAL A 675 -13.19 37.90 -19.37
CA VAL A 675 -13.06 37.07 -18.17
C VAL A 675 -13.57 35.65 -18.46
N THR A 676 -12.67 34.76 -18.84
CA THR A 676 -12.96 33.34 -19.13
C THR A 676 -11.71 32.48 -18.92
N GLY A 677 -11.91 31.17 -18.79
CA GLY A 677 -10.82 30.20 -18.72
C GLY A 677 -10.03 30.14 -20.02
N MET A 678 -8.75 29.77 -19.94
CA MET A 678 -7.91 29.67 -21.14
C MET A 678 -8.37 28.57 -22.12
N ASP A 679 -9.19 27.63 -21.66
CA ASP A 679 -9.79 26.52 -22.41
C ASP A 679 -11.17 26.82 -22.99
N ASP A 680 -11.76 27.98 -22.69
CA ASP A 680 -13.05 28.42 -23.24
C ASP A 680 -12.89 29.74 -24.01
N LEU A 681 -12.58 29.59 -25.30
CA LEU A 681 -12.54 30.66 -26.28
C LEU A 681 -13.77 30.58 -27.22
N SER A 682 -14.89 30.05 -26.73
CA SER A 682 -16.12 29.83 -27.50
C SER A 682 -16.72 31.11 -28.07
N VAL A 683 -16.38 32.27 -27.49
CA VAL A 683 -16.76 33.59 -28.02
C VAL A 683 -16.10 33.92 -29.37
N PHE A 684 -15.00 33.24 -29.71
CA PHE A 684 -14.30 33.36 -30.98
C PHE A 684 -14.68 32.21 -31.93
N GLY A 685 -15.01 32.56 -33.17
CA GLY A 685 -15.31 31.57 -34.21
C GLY A 685 -14.07 30.76 -34.62
N ASP A 686 -14.29 29.58 -35.20
CA ASP A 686 -13.22 28.75 -35.75
C ASP A 686 -12.38 29.53 -36.77
N GLY A 687 -11.06 29.48 -36.64
CA GLY A 687 -10.14 30.18 -37.54
C GLY A 687 -10.32 31.69 -37.60
N SER A 688 -10.79 32.33 -36.54
CA SER A 688 -10.99 33.79 -36.48
C SER A 688 -9.81 34.56 -35.89
N VAL A 689 -8.96 33.92 -35.09
CA VAL A 689 -7.85 34.52 -34.34
C VAL A 689 -6.55 34.48 -35.12
N ASP A 690 -5.85 35.61 -35.24
CA ASP A 690 -4.57 35.72 -35.94
C ASP A 690 -3.40 35.30 -35.04
N VAL A 691 -3.43 35.70 -33.77
CA VAL A 691 -2.33 35.46 -32.84
C VAL A 691 -2.85 35.12 -31.45
N ILE A 692 -2.33 34.05 -30.86
CA ILE A 692 -2.45 33.78 -29.42
C ILE A 692 -1.06 33.91 -28.82
N TYR A 693 -0.96 34.70 -27.75
CA TYR A 693 0.22 34.76 -26.90
C TYR A 693 -0.17 34.33 -25.48
N ALA A 694 0.56 33.38 -24.91
CA ALA A 694 0.41 32.93 -23.54
C ALA A 694 1.80 32.79 -22.90
N SER A 695 2.05 33.48 -21.79
CA SER A 695 3.32 33.44 -21.09
C SER A 695 3.11 33.02 -19.64
N HIS A 696 3.66 31.86 -19.27
CA HIS A 696 3.55 31.25 -17.94
C HIS A 696 2.08 31.10 -17.49
N VAL A 697 1.27 30.50 -18.36
CA VAL A 697 -0.16 30.22 -18.11
C VAL A 697 -0.49 28.74 -18.32
N LEU A 698 0.14 28.11 -19.31
CA LEU A 698 -0.20 26.76 -19.73
C LEU A 698 0.12 25.73 -18.63
N GLU A 699 1.19 25.94 -17.87
CA GLU A 699 1.64 25.07 -16.77
C GLU A 699 0.67 24.97 -15.59
N HIS A 700 -0.31 25.88 -15.50
CA HIS A 700 -1.39 25.81 -14.51
C HIS A 700 -2.49 24.80 -14.89
N GLY A 701 -2.45 24.27 -16.12
CA GLY A 701 -3.35 23.21 -16.55
C GLY A 701 -2.87 21.81 -16.16
N TYR A 702 -3.79 20.84 -16.06
CA TYR A 702 -3.50 19.47 -15.67
C TYR A 702 -3.34 18.54 -16.88
N HIS A 703 -2.52 17.50 -16.72
CA HIS A 703 -2.40 16.40 -17.68
C HIS A 703 -3.35 15.26 -17.24
N GLY A 704 -4.38 14.94 -18.02
CA GLY A 704 -5.26 13.79 -17.76
C GLY A 704 -6.61 14.14 -17.12
N VAL A 705 -6.86 13.68 -15.88
CA VAL A 705 -8.15 13.82 -15.18
C VAL A 705 -8.16 15.07 -14.30
N GLU A 706 -9.29 15.78 -14.27
CA GLU A 706 -9.49 16.99 -13.46
C GLU A 706 -9.13 16.77 -11.98
N PRO A 707 -8.35 17.67 -11.35
CA PRO A 707 -7.91 17.48 -9.98
C PRO A 707 -9.10 17.44 -8.99
N PRO A 708 -9.12 16.51 -8.04
CA PRO A 708 -10.29 16.18 -7.20
C PRO A 708 -10.74 17.29 -6.23
N CYS A 709 -10.02 18.41 -6.17
CA CYS A 709 -10.25 19.50 -5.23
C CYS A 709 -10.97 20.72 -5.85
N GLY A 710 -11.39 20.67 -7.12
CA GLY A 710 -12.00 21.82 -7.79
C GLY A 710 -11.06 23.02 -7.92
N GLY A 711 -9.74 22.78 -7.90
CA GLY A 711 -8.76 23.79 -8.28
C GLY A 711 -8.94 24.05 -9.76
N GLY A 712 -9.30 25.29 -10.14
CA GLY A 712 -9.73 25.68 -11.48
C GLY A 712 -8.64 25.64 -12.55
N GLY A 713 -7.87 24.56 -12.62
CA GLY A 713 -6.93 24.26 -13.69
C GLY A 713 -7.67 23.62 -14.88
N HIS A 714 -7.09 23.77 -16.07
CA HIS A 714 -7.69 23.36 -17.34
C HIS A 714 -6.93 22.17 -17.94
N SER A 715 -7.59 21.28 -18.70
CA SER A 715 -6.89 20.18 -19.37
C SER A 715 -5.95 20.74 -20.45
N ILE A 716 -4.66 20.42 -20.40
CA ILE A 716 -3.66 20.94 -21.37
C ILE A 716 -4.06 20.64 -22.81
N LEU A 717 -4.47 19.40 -23.08
CA LEU A 717 -4.85 19.01 -24.43
C LEU A 717 -6.13 19.72 -24.88
N ALA A 718 -7.11 19.88 -24.01
CA ALA A 718 -8.34 20.60 -24.32
C ALA A 718 -8.07 22.08 -24.62
N THR A 719 -7.26 22.74 -23.77
CA THR A 719 -6.81 24.12 -23.95
C THR A 719 -6.11 24.31 -25.30
N LEU A 720 -5.13 23.47 -25.62
CA LEU A 720 -4.38 23.57 -26.87
C LEU A 720 -5.25 23.26 -28.09
N THR A 721 -6.19 22.31 -27.97
CA THR A 721 -7.16 22.02 -29.03
C THR A 721 -8.08 23.21 -29.27
N GLU A 722 -8.53 23.89 -28.22
CA GLU A 722 -9.34 25.10 -28.31
C GLU A 722 -8.56 26.26 -28.95
N TRP A 723 -7.30 26.44 -28.56
CA TRP A 723 -6.42 27.45 -29.17
C TRP A 723 -6.20 27.16 -30.65
N ALA A 724 -5.95 25.91 -31.03
CA ALA A 724 -5.82 25.48 -32.41
C ALA A 724 -7.13 25.67 -33.20
N ARG A 725 -8.30 25.48 -32.58
CA ARG A 725 -9.62 25.70 -33.20
C ARG A 725 -9.80 27.15 -33.62
N VAL A 726 -9.52 28.10 -32.73
CA VAL A 726 -9.76 29.52 -32.99
C VAL A 726 -8.70 30.16 -33.89
N LEU A 727 -7.48 29.61 -33.94
CA LEU A 727 -6.39 30.14 -34.77
C LEU A 727 -6.65 29.94 -36.28
N LYS A 728 -6.38 30.99 -37.07
CA LYS A 728 -6.45 30.95 -38.54
C LYS A 728 -5.55 29.86 -39.11
N ARG A 729 -6.11 29.00 -39.97
CA ARG A 729 -5.31 28.01 -40.72
C ARG A 729 -4.35 28.70 -41.70
N GLY A 730 -3.13 28.19 -41.80
CA GLY A 730 -2.08 28.69 -42.69
C GLY A 730 -1.49 30.08 -42.39
N SER A 731 -2.04 30.82 -41.42
CA SER A 731 -1.54 32.18 -41.06
C SER A 731 -1.58 32.50 -39.57
N GLY A 732 -2.36 31.78 -38.78
CA GLY A 732 -2.46 31.93 -37.34
C GLY A 732 -1.19 31.45 -36.63
N LYS A 733 -0.78 32.19 -35.60
CA LYS A 733 0.43 31.91 -34.82
C LYS A 733 0.12 31.76 -33.34
N LEU A 734 0.64 30.69 -32.75
CA LEU A 734 0.64 30.47 -31.32
C LEU A 734 2.04 30.77 -30.75
N TYR A 735 2.10 31.60 -29.71
CA TYR A 735 3.32 31.93 -28.97
C TYR A 735 3.14 31.51 -27.52
N VAL A 736 3.91 30.51 -27.07
CA VAL A 736 3.79 29.94 -25.72
C VAL A 736 5.12 30.00 -25.00
N SER A 737 5.15 30.66 -23.84
CA SER A 737 6.22 30.56 -22.86
C SER A 737 5.78 29.71 -21.68
N VAL A 738 6.61 28.77 -21.27
CA VAL A 738 6.44 27.95 -20.06
C VAL A 738 7.77 27.81 -19.33
N PRO A 739 7.78 27.48 -18.02
CA PRO A 739 9.02 27.14 -17.32
C PRO A 739 9.73 25.97 -18.00
N ASP A 740 11.00 26.13 -18.37
CA ASP A 740 11.83 25.07 -18.95
C ASP A 740 12.23 24.08 -17.86
N LEU A 741 11.49 22.98 -17.76
CA LEU A 741 11.68 21.97 -16.72
C LEU A 741 13.06 21.31 -16.82
N SER A 742 13.62 21.19 -18.03
CA SER A 742 14.96 20.64 -18.23
C SER A 742 16.04 21.56 -17.64
N VAL A 743 15.92 22.87 -17.84
CA VAL A 743 16.82 23.86 -17.24
C VAL A 743 16.62 23.92 -15.73
N LEU A 744 15.37 23.99 -15.26
CA LEU A 744 15.05 24.08 -13.83
C LEU A 744 15.47 22.84 -13.06
N ALA A 745 15.26 21.63 -13.59
CA ALA A 745 15.70 20.39 -12.96
C ALA A 745 17.22 20.33 -12.81
N LYS A 746 17.98 20.73 -13.85
CA LYS A 746 19.44 20.83 -13.80
C LYS A 746 19.89 21.81 -12.71
N LEU A 747 19.24 22.96 -12.62
CA LEU A 747 19.55 23.96 -11.59
C LEU A 747 19.17 23.51 -10.18
N PHE A 748 18.06 22.78 -10.03
CA PHE A 748 17.58 22.28 -8.75
C PHE A 748 18.52 21.24 -8.13
N VAL A 749 19.04 20.33 -8.96
CA VAL A 749 19.96 19.27 -8.51
C VAL A 749 21.42 19.73 -8.46
N ASP A 750 21.75 20.90 -9.03
CA ASP A 750 23.12 21.41 -9.03
C ASP A 750 23.64 21.57 -7.60
N PRO A 751 24.78 20.95 -7.23
CA PRO A 751 25.32 21.01 -5.88
C PRO A 751 25.78 22.42 -5.48
N ARG A 752 26.01 23.33 -6.44
CA ARG A 752 26.37 24.74 -6.20
C ARG A 752 25.16 25.60 -5.84
N MET A 753 23.95 25.12 -6.12
CA MET A 753 22.71 25.86 -5.85
C MET A 753 22.44 25.91 -4.33
N SER A 754 22.30 27.12 -3.80
CA SER A 754 21.98 27.33 -2.37
C SER A 754 20.60 26.78 -2.03
N ALA A 755 20.33 26.49 -0.75
CA ALA A 755 19.00 26.06 -0.31
C ALA A 755 17.90 27.09 -0.71
N GLN A 756 18.23 28.38 -0.67
CA GLN A 756 17.33 29.45 -1.11
C GLN A 756 17.13 29.47 -2.63
N GLY A 757 18.18 29.21 -3.41
CA GLY A 757 18.09 29.05 -4.86
C GLY A 757 17.26 27.84 -5.25
N LYS A 758 17.46 26.70 -4.59
CA LYS A 758 16.64 25.48 -4.74
C LYS A 758 15.18 25.75 -4.39
N PHE A 759 14.92 26.50 -3.31
CA PHE A 759 13.57 26.92 -2.95
C PHE A 759 12.93 27.82 -4.02
N LYS A 760 13.69 28.75 -4.60
CA LYS A 760 13.20 29.63 -5.68
C LYS A 760 12.90 28.83 -6.96
N ILE A 761 13.77 27.88 -7.33
CA ILE A 761 13.55 26.98 -8.47
C ILE A 761 12.34 26.09 -8.23
N MET A 762 12.20 25.52 -7.03
CA MET A 762 11.03 24.74 -6.63
C MET A 762 9.74 25.54 -6.82
N ARG A 763 9.72 26.82 -6.41
CA ARG A 763 8.57 27.72 -6.61
C ARG A 763 8.29 28.08 -8.07
N ILE A 764 9.25 27.89 -8.97
CA ILE A 764 9.02 28.07 -10.41
C ILE A 764 8.56 26.76 -11.05
N MET A 765 9.02 25.62 -10.52
CA MET A 765 8.59 24.30 -10.98
C MET A 765 7.16 23.97 -10.54
N TYR A 766 6.74 24.41 -9.35
CA TYR A 766 5.45 24.03 -8.74
C TYR A 766 4.48 25.19 -8.54
N GLY A 767 4.78 26.35 -9.13
CA GLY A 767 4.05 27.60 -8.92
C GLY A 767 4.46 28.31 -7.63
N GLY A 768 4.19 29.61 -7.59
CA GLY A 768 4.50 30.44 -6.43
C GLY A 768 3.63 30.08 -5.22
N GLN A 769 2.50 29.41 -5.44
CA GLN A 769 1.46 29.00 -4.49
C GLN A 769 0.97 30.16 -3.63
N THR A 770 0.91 31.35 -4.22
CA THR A 770 0.48 32.58 -3.54
C THR A 770 -1.03 32.73 -3.53
N ASP A 771 -1.73 32.07 -4.45
CA ASP A 771 -3.19 31.95 -4.49
C ASP A 771 -3.63 30.61 -5.12
N ALA A 772 -4.94 30.40 -5.26
CA ALA A 772 -5.53 29.15 -5.76
C ALA A 772 -5.26 28.86 -7.25
N HIS A 773 -4.77 29.85 -8.00
CA HIS A 773 -4.45 29.73 -9.42
C HIS A 773 -2.94 29.65 -9.66
N ASP A 774 -2.10 30.10 -8.72
CA ASP A 774 -0.63 30.05 -8.77
C ASP A 774 -0.03 28.67 -8.42
N TYR A 775 -0.61 27.60 -8.96
CA TYR A 775 -0.09 26.22 -8.87
C TYR A 775 0.30 25.73 -10.26
N HIS A 776 1.54 25.30 -10.44
CA HIS A 776 1.96 24.63 -11.67
C HIS A 776 1.65 23.15 -11.53
N MET A 777 0.71 22.67 -12.34
CA MET A 777 0.16 21.32 -12.29
C MET A 777 0.91 20.39 -13.26
N VAL A 778 1.63 20.95 -14.23
CA VAL A 778 2.49 20.25 -15.19
C VAL A 778 3.81 21.02 -15.37
N GLY A 779 4.87 20.29 -15.71
CA GLY A 779 6.12 20.89 -16.16
C GLY A 779 6.39 20.50 -17.60
N PHE A 780 6.95 21.42 -18.38
CA PHE A 780 7.23 21.21 -19.79
C PHE A 780 8.73 21.21 -20.05
N GLU A 781 9.15 20.29 -20.90
CA GLU A 781 10.35 20.47 -21.69
C GLU A 781 9.95 20.44 -23.19
N HIS A 782 10.89 20.76 -24.07
CA HIS A 782 10.67 20.88 -25.50
C HIS A 782 9.88 19.71 -26.13
N ASP A 783 10.32 18.46 -25.95
CA ASP A 783 9.74 17.28 -26.62
C ASP A 783 8.32 16.96 -26.09
N ILE A 784 8.07 17.11 -24.79
CA ILE A 784 6.75 16.98 -24.17
C ILE A 784 5.80 18.06 -24.69
N LEU A 785 6.26 19.32 -24.77
CA LEU A 785 5.43 20.42 -25.28
C LEU A 785 5.11 20.22 -26.77
N GLU A 786 6.09 19.77 -27.56
CA GLU A 786 5.87 19.41 -28.96
C GLU A 786 4.87 18.26 -29.11
N ALA A 787 4.92 17.24 -28.26
CA ALA A 787 3.96 16.13 -28.30
C ALA A 787 2.52 16.61 -28.08
N TYR A 788 2.30 17.50 -27.11
CA TYR A 788 0.98 18.11 -26.88
C TYR A 788 0.53 18.97 -28.06
N PHE A 789 1.44 19.75 -28.65
CA PHE A 789 1.11 20.54 -29.82
C PHE A 789 0.71 19.67 -31.01
N LEU A 790 1.45 18.60 -31.29
CA LEU A 790 1.11 17.64 -32.36
C LEU A 790 -0.27 17.02 -32.13
N GLU A 791 -0.56 16.59 -30.91
CA GLU A 791 -1.85 15.98 -30.56
C GLU A 791 -3.01 16.97 -30.69
N ALA A 792 -2.78 18.25 -30.38
CA ALA A 792 -3.74 19.35 -30.56
C ALA A 792 -3.91 19.83 -32.01
N GLY A 793 -3.16 19.27 -32.97
CA GLY A 793 -3.22 19.66 -34.38
C GLY A 793 -2.40 20.91 -34.74
N LEU A 794 -1.38 21.23 -33.96
CA LEU A 794 -0.39 22.27 -34.25
C LEU A 794 0.88 21.65 -34.87
N CYS A 795 1.64 22.42 -35.64
CA CYS A 795 2.93 22.04 -36.25
C CYS A 795 3.90 23.23 -36.36
N ASN A 796 5.02 23.01 -37.06
CA ASN A 796 6.05 24.01 -37.34
C ASN A 796 6.62 24.67 -36.08
N PHE A 797 6.85 23.87 -35.04
CA PHE A 797 7.34 24.35 -33.74
C PHE A 797 8.75 24.92 -33.87
N LYS A 798 8.95 26.09 -33.29
CA LYS A 798 10.26 26.73 -33.25
C LYS A 798 10.51 27.33 -31.88
N ALA A 799 11.49 26.79 -31.17
CA ALA A 799 12.05 27.44 -30.00
C ALA A 799 12.71 28.78 -30.41
N VAL A 800 12.37 29.86 -29.72
CA VAL A 800 12.91 31.20 -29.97
C VAL A 800 13.39 31.84 -28.68
N GLU A 801 14.30 32.79 -28.79
CA GLU A 801 14.86 33.43 -27.61
C GLU A 801 13.97 34.51 -26.99
N ASP A 802 13.16 35.17 -27.82
CA ASP A 802 12.26 36.26 -27.47
C ASP A 802 11.17 36.32 -28.56
N PHE A 803 9.93 36.56 -28.15
CA PHE A 803 8.79 36.73 -29.05
C PHE A 803 8.67 38.17 -29.59
N GLY A 804 9.25 39.16 -28.90
CA GLY A 804 9.27 40.56 -29.29
C GLY A 804 7.95 41.31 -29.06
N PHE A 805 7.03 40.76 -28.25
CA PHE A 805 5.72 41.38 -27.98
C PHE A 805 5.65 42.09 -26.63
N PHE A 806 6.12 41.44 -25.54
CA PHE A 806 5.93 41.90 -24.18
C PHE A 806 7.21 41.76 -23.34
N GLN A 807 7.35 42.60 -22.31
CA GLN A 807 8.43 42.52 -21.33
C GLN A 807 7.92 41.76 -20.10
N ASP A 808 7.79 40.45 -20.22
CA ASP A 808 7.23 39.56 -19.19
C ASP A 808 8.18 38.39 -18.84
N THR A 809 7.65 37.36 -18.16
CA THR A 809 8.41 36.19 -17.73
C THR A 809 8.97 35.35 -18.88
N SER A 810 8.53 35.53 -20.12
CA SER A 810 9.10 34.87 -21.30
C SER A 810 10.54 35.26 -21.59
N ILE A 811 10.96 36.46 -21.18
CA ILE A 811 12.34 36.95 -21.30
C ILE A 811 13.04 37.00 -19.93
N ALA A 812 12.44 36.45 -18.88
CA ALA A 812 13.00 36.49 -17.54
C ALA A 812 14.32 35.71 -17.48
N VAL A 813 15.32 36.39 -16.95
CA VAL A 813 16.63 35.83 -16.63
C VAL A 813 16.77 35.81 -15.12
N LEU A 814 16.99 34.64 -14.55
CA LEU A 814 17.15 34.51 -13.10
C LEU A 814 18.60 34.65 -12.67
N ASP A 815 18.78 35.45 -11.63
CA ASP A 815 20.00 35.52 -10.85
C ASP A 815 19.83 34.64 -9.59
N PHE A 816 20.80 33.77 -9.33
CA PHE A 816 20.85 32.86 -8.19
C PHE A 816 22.17 33.06 -7.44
N ASP A 817 22.11 33.12 -6.11
CA ASP A 817 23.30 33.20 -5.27
C ASP A 817 24.20 31.97 -5.52
N ASN A 818 25.46 32.23 -5.91
CA ASN A 818 26.51 31.27 -6.29
C ASN A 818 26.55 30.80 -7.76
N PHE A 819 25.75 31.38 -8.66
CA PHE A 819 25.92 31.20 -10.12
C PHE A 819 26.55 32.47 -10.75
N PRO A 820 27.43 32.33 -11.76
CA PRO A 820 28.01 33.49 -12.47
C PRO A 820 26.91 34.36 -13.10
N LYS A 821 26.85 35.64 -12.76
CA LYS A 821 25.88 36.62 -13.32
C LYS A 821 25.94 36.73 -14.85
N GLU A 822 27.10 36.40 -15.42
CA GLU A 822 27.40 36.44 -16.85
C GLU A 822 26.69 35.33 -17.64
N LEU A 823 26.20 34.27 -16.98
CA LEU A 823 25.55 33.14 -17.66
C LEU A 823 24.09 33.38 -18.02
N GLY A 824 23.46 34.44 -17.49
CA GLY A 824 22.11 34.88 -17.86
C GLY A 824 21.15 33.73 -18.17
N LEU A 825 20.82 32.90 -17.18
CA LEU A 825 20.07 31.67 -17.42
C LEU A 825 18.60 31.99 -17.71
N LYS A 826 18.24 31.89 -19.00
CA LYS A 826 16.85 31.81 -19.44
C LYS A 826 16.26 30.51 -18.90
N ILE A 827 15.20 30.66 -18.13
CA ILE A 827 14.46 29.55 -17.51
C ILE A 827 13.10 29.32 -18.17
N SER A 828 12.83 30.03 -19.25
CA SER A 828 11.59 29.97 -20.01
C SER A 828 11.85 29.26 -21.33
N LEU A 829 11.03 28.26 -21.61
CA LEU A 829 10.94 27.61 -22.91
C LEU A 829 9.91 28.37 -23.75
N ASN A 830 10.40 29.09 -24.75
CA ASN A 830 9.59 29.92 -25.64
C ASN A 830 9.43 29.23 -26.99
N VAL A 831 8.21 28.81 -27.34
CA VAL A 831 7.93 28.10 -28.59
C VAL A 831 6.87 28.82 -29.41
N VAL A 832 7.12 28.92 -30.72
CA VAL A 832 6.16 29.37 -31.73
C VAL A 832 5.60 28.16 -32.46
N ALA A 833 4.28 28.08 -32.63
CA ALA A 833 3.60 27.02 -33.36
C ALA A 833 2.53 27.59 -34.32
N GLU A 834 2.08 26.76 -35.27
CA GLU A 834 1.03 27.07 -36.24
C GLU A 834 0.01 25.93 -36.30
N VAL A 835 -1.19 26.16 -36.85
CA VAL A 835 -2.18 25.10 -37.07
C VAL A 835 -1.78 24.27 -38.29
N CYS A 836 -1.86 22.93 -38.20
CA CYS A 836 -1.58 22.03 -39.31
C CYS A 836 -2.52 22.27 -40.50
N ASP A 837 -1.94 22.33 -41.70
CA ASP A 837 -2.68 22.10 -42.94
C ASP A 837 -2.87 20.59 -43.10
N ASN A 838 -4.05 20.08 -42.74
CA ASN A 838 -4.43 18.68 -42.97
C ASN A 838 -4.72 18.40 -44.45
#